data_AF-A0A8C2KHY9-F1
#
_entry.id   AF-A0A8C2KHY9-F1
#
_cell.length_a   1.000
_cell.length_b   1.000
_cell.length_c   1.000
_cell.angle_alpha   90.00
_cell.angle_beta   90.00
_cell.angle_gamma   90.00
#
_symmetry.space_group_name_H-M   'P 1'
#
loop_
_entity.id
_entity.type
_entity.pdbx_description
1 polymer ?
#
loop_
_entity_poly.entity_id
_entity_poly.type
_entity_poly.pdbx_seq_one_letter_code
_entity_poly.pdbx_strand_id
1 'polypeptide(L)'
;MWRLHLCLLVALAEPFLNSKKTYEYKYEGLVRVGRELPDLVESALKMRCTFKIIGESPQTFVLQISNVDVEDFNGLPGKGVFSPSQKLTKRLSAEFSQPIVFEFSKGQITDIRTAPGVSNTVVNIVRGILGFLQVTVKTTQSFYELVELGIHGVCQSSYTVEEDSNAKELIVSQMVDITNCQQPAALYRGMALAPEDKLSKQRGESVVSTVKHTYTVKSTADGGLITKAFAQERQYFTPFNVKGGNSRLLALRDIELLKVSDTTDKIVTGQMQSRGNLIYKTEKDLRPIPVVMINLNEPMPKILDLIKRLAQANIYHVDSASSTDILNLIQLLRVATLENLEQLWKQVSGNDEHRRWFLDLVVEVTDERILKFLETRFKAGDITANEAGQALVVAFNHLSAEPVSVALAQEFLTIPFSKSHPLMWNTVVLAYGSLVYRYCVYTDPCPITVVQPLLDMATSGLSKNSEEDMVLALKALGNAAHPSSIKTLLKFLPGYTAGAEKLPIRVQSAAVQSFRLLASRDPHSVQDIVLNLFVQRTLPAEIRMLACMVLLETKPSIALISVISEVLLEETDLQVASFSYSLLKGISKSRTPDNQHLSTACNIAIKILTPKLGHLSYRYSKNVHLDWFHDDFLFGTSADIYMLQNESLIPTKLMLKGKMHFIGRILQFLEFGFRADGLKELLVGKIPQLKKGITDFATIMNILSDWQNLPKDRPLLTAYARVFGQEAFLMDVREDSIQSIIKSFSPSAGKESKVWEKIQDVQKGTSWHWTKPHLVYEARFIQPTCLGLPVEISKYYSIINAITVKAKAEINPPPKEHLGELLSSDISLHTDGFVGVTKDHFVFHGINTELFQCGTELKSKIVSALPWAFDLKINRKEQKYEMNLTPIKTVTELFSVKYVFHDYYRSFLIQNNSHDDFTHFKNSEVKFRQCADAKIYGTSVCIEAEAKRAHYLHEYPLYYFLGHTRFSYQLEPAEGAKPIEKIQIQVTAGRKNPPGVSEMMNLSHRVFKDLDATPESVITVKALGLSPPAKPLGYEGVAFYLPTAQRDNIEMIVSDVGEEANWKMCANANTDKSQTSAKVKAHLRWGAECQTYDLSMRVSAACQPESKPSIYTKITWGALPSVFTMIGQRIQEYVPGISYIMGFYQKYEKNPERQAAVTVVVSSSQTFDMRVKIPERTIYKKAIPSPIDLAGFEAVNFTIST
;
A
#
# COMPACT_ATOMS: atom_id res chain seq x y z
N MET A 1 48.32 24.05 -55.35
CA MET A 1 48.07 25.26 -54.53
C MET A 1 46.58 25.62 -54.39
N TRP A 2 45.63 24.72 -54.67
CA TRP A 2 44.17 24.97 -54.63
C TRP A 2 43.41 24.02 -53.68
N ARG A 3 44.02 23.66 -52.54
CA ARG A 3 43.38 22.81 -51.51
C ARG A 3 43.62 23.27 -50.06
N LEU A 4 44.19 24.46 -49.84
CA LEU A 4 44.51 24.96 -48.49
C LEU A 4 43.69 26.18 -48.02
N HIS A 5 42.67 26.63 -48.77
CA HIS A 5 41.84 27.79 -48.38
C HIS A 5 40.38 27.45 -48.02
N LEU A 6 40.03 26.17 -47.87
CA LEU A 6 38.67 25.75 -47.49
C LEU A 6 38.55 25.21 -46.05
N CYS A 7 39.49 25.52 -45.17
CA CYS A 7 39.50 25.04 -43.77
C CYS A 7 39.28 26.12 -42.70
N LEU A 8 39.00 27.36 -43.07
CA LEU A 8 38.77 28.45 -42.11
C LEU A 8 37.58 29.28 -42.58
N LEU A 9 36.38 28.86 -42.19
CA LEU A 9 35.17 29.66 -41.93
C LEU A 9 33.98 28.68 -41.87
N VAL A 10 33.87 27.95 -40.76
CA VAL A 10 32.55 27.48 -40.32
C VAL A 10 31.81 28.74 -39.88
N ALA A 11 31.14 29.42 -40.81
CA ALA A 11 30.27 30.54 -40.47
C ALA A 11 28.99 29.95 -39.87
N LEU A 12 29.02 29.69 -38.56
CA LEU A 12 27.80 29.47 -37.79
C LEU A 12 26.93 30.72 -37.97
N ALA A 13 25.72 30.56 -38.49
CA ALA A 13 24.73 31.63 -38.51
C ALA A 13 24.06 31.70 -37.13
N GLU A 14 24.88 31.81 -36.07
CA GLU A 14 24.40 31.89 -34.70
C GLU A 14 23.45 33.09 -34.55
N PRO A 15 22.39 32.96 -33.73
CA PRO A 15 21.51 34.07 -33.42
C PRO A 15 22.32 35.23 -32.86
N PHE A 16 22.18 36.40 -33.46
CA PHE A 16 22.93 37.58 -33.08
C PHE A 16 21.99 38.73 -32.68
N LEU A 17 22.30 39.36 -31.55
CA LEU A 17 21.66 40.58 -31.09
C LEU A 17 22.69 41.70 -31.07
N ASN A 18 22.41 42.79 -31.80
CA ASN A 18 23.26 43.96 -31.85
C ASN A 18 22.98 44.85 -30.63
N SER A 19 24.02 45.17 -29.85
CA SER A 19 23.89 45.98 -28.63
C SER A 19 23.49 47.44 -28.87
N LYS A 20 23.42 47.89 -30.14
CA LYS A 20 22.95 49.23 -30.53
C LYS A 20 21.52 49.23 -31.07
N LYS A 21 20.84 48.07 -31.04
CA LYS A 21 19.50 47.88 -31.58
C LYS A 21 18.52 47.50 -30.48
N THR A 22 17.27 47.87 -30.72
CA THR A 22 16.10 47.44 -29.96
C THR A 22 15.24 46.57 -30.87
N TYR A 23 14.85 45.40 -30.37
CA TYR A 23 14.04 44.41 -31.07
C TYR A 23 12.70 44.29 -30.36
N GLU A 24 11.60 44.55 -31.07
CA GLU A 24 10.24 44.46 -30.55
C GLU A 24 9.56 43.22 -31.13
N TYR A 25 9.05 42.35 -30.25
CA TYR A 25 8.40 41.09 -30.61
C TYR A 25 7.00 41.03 -30.03
N LYS A 26 6.12 40.34 -30.76
CA LYS A 26 4.84 39.85 -30.24
C LYS A 26 5.03 38.44 -29.68
N TYR A 27 4.37 38.15 -28.57
CA TYR A 27 4.36 36.84 -27.92
C TYR A 27 2.92 36.36 -27.72
N GLU A 28 2.66 35.09 -28.03
CA GLU A 28 1.48 34.34 -27.60
C GLU A 28 1.91 32.99 -27.02
N GLY A 29 1.54 32.73 -25.77
CA GLY A 29 1.73 31.45 -25.11
C GLY A 29 0.39 30.82 -24.76
N LEU A 30 0.20 29.55 -25.07
CA LEU A 30 -1.04 28.81 -24.81
C LEU A 30 -0.70 27.46 -24.18
N VAL A 31 -1.20 27.20 -22.98
CA VAL A 31 -1.22 25.86 -22.39
C VAL A 31 -2.65 25.33 -22.39
N ARG A 32 -2.82 24.08 -22.81
CA ARG A 32 -4.09 23.34 -22.75
C ARG A 32 -3.86 22.00 -22.07
N VAL A 33 -4.79 21.61 -21.23
CA VAL A 33 -4.78 20.31 -20.55
C VAL A 33 -6.17 19.70 -20.66
N GLY A 34 -6.23 18.45 -21.12
CA GLY A 34 -7.48 17.72 -21.29
C GLY A 34 -7.25 16.41 -22.02
N ARG A 35 -8.11 16.06 -22.97
CA ARG A 35 -8.08 14.78 -23.69
C ARG A 35 -8.27 15.02 -25.16
N GLU A 36 -7.54 14.30 -26.02
CA GLU A 36 -7.57 14.44 -27.49
C GLU A 36 -8.92 14.13 -28.18
N LEU A 37 -10.01 14.02 -27.41
CA LEU A 37 -11.35 13.78 -27.94
C LEU A 37 -12.10 15.11 -28.02
N PRO A 38 -12.66 15.46 -29.19
CA PRO A 38 -13.29 16.76 -29.43
C PRO A 38 -14.52 17.03 -28.55
N ASP A 39 -15.11 15.99 -27.96
CA ASP A 39 -16.31 16.07 -27.12
C ASP A 39 -15.99 16.11 -25.60
N LEU A 40 -14.72 16.24 -25.21
CA LEU A 40 -14.32 16.31 -23.80
C LEU A 40 -13.89 17.73 -23.39
N VAL A 41 -14.09 18.05 -22.11
CA VAL A 41 -13.74 19.36 -21.54
C VAL A 41 -12.23 19.51 -21.50
N GLU A 42 -11.73 20.69 -21.89
CA GLU A 42 -10.34 21.08 -21.72
C GLU A 42 -10.26 22.30 -20.81
N SER A 43 -9.16 22.38 -20.07
CA SER A 43 -8.74 23.60 -19.37
C SER A 43 -7.57 24.23 -20.12
N ALA A 44 -7.55 25.56 -20.24
CA ALA A 44 -6.48 26.25 -20.93
C ALA A 44 -6.21 27.63 -20.35
N LEU A 45 -4.97 28.09 -20.52
CA LEU A 45 -4.55 29.45 -20.23
C LEU A 45 -3.81 30.00 -21.45
N LYS A 46 -4.15 31.21 -21.86
CA LYS A 46 -3.49 31.93 -22.94
C LYS A 46 -2.93 33.24 -22.40
N MET A 47 -1.67 33.52 -22.69
CA MET A 47 -1.01 34.78 -22.36
C MET A 47 -0.51 35.44 -23.65
N ARG A 48 -0.86 36.71 -23.83
CA ARG A 48 -0.34 37.55 -24.92
C ARG A 48 0.43 38.71 -24.32
N CYS A 49 1.53 39.09 -24.94
CA CYS A 49 2.23 40.32 -24.59
C CYS A 49 3.09 40.82 -25.76
N THR A 50 3.60 42.03 -25.61
CA THR A 50 4.68 42.57 -26.44
C THR A 50 5.92 42.64 -25.58
N PHE A 51 7.08 42.28 -26.12
CA PHE A 51 8.34 42.46 -25.41
C PHE A 51 9.40 43.12 -26.27
N LYS A 52 10.27 43.91 -25.63
CA LYS A 52 11.42 44.57 -26.25
C LYS A 52 12.70 44.00 -25.67
N ILE A 53 13.63 43.62 -26.54
CA ILE A 53 15.01 43.31 -26.19
C ILE A 53 15.86 44.53 -26.57
N ILE A 54 16.47 45.17 -25.58
CA ILE A 54 17.19 46.43 -25.73
C ILE A 54 18.66 46.19 -25.44
N GLY A 55 19.52 46.53 -26.39
CA GLY A 55 20.97 46.42 -26.22
C GLY A 55 21.51 47.39 -25.16
N GLU A 56 22.30 46.87 -24.22
CA GLU A 56 22.97 47.68 -23.19
C GLU A 56 24.50 47.62 -23.35
N SER A 57 25.05 46.41 -23.51
CA SER A 57 26.47 46.15 -23.75
C SER A 57 26.62 44.98 -24.75
N PRO A 58 27.83 44.67 -25.25
CA PRO A 58 28.03 43.61 -26.25
C PRO A 58 27.43 42.24 -25.89
N GLN A 59 27.28 41.92 -24.60
CA GLN A 59 26.71 40.65 -24.13
C GLN A 59 25.55 40.84 -23.15
N THR A 60 25.08 42.08 -22.95
CA THR A 60 24.07 42.39 -21.93
C THR A 60 22.88 43.08 -22.58
N PHE A 61 21.69 42.58 -22.28
CA PHE A 61 20.44 43.05 -22.87
C PHE A 61 19.37 43.20 -21.79
N VAL A 62 18.48 44.17 -21.98
CA VAL A 62 17.34 44.40 -21.11
C VAL A 62 16.08 43.90 -21.81
N LEU A 63 15.29 43.08 -21.11
CA LEU A 63 13.97 42.63 -21.52
C LEU A 63 12.90 43.51 -20.85
N GLN A 64 12.07 44.18 -21.65
CA GLN A 64 10.90 44.91 -21.17
C GLN A 64 9.64 44.25 -21.73
N ILE A 65 8.73 43.82 -20.85
CA ILE A 65 7.46 43.19 -21.23
C ILE A 65 6.32 44.18 -20.96
N SER A 66 5.44 44.35 -21.94
CA SER A 66 4.28 45.25 -21.87
C SER A 66 3.05 44.63 -22.53
N ASN A 67 1.89 45.29 -22.39
CA ASN A 67 0.62 44.85 -22.98
C ASN A 67 0.27 43.40 -22.62
N VAL A 68 0.50 43.02 -21.37
CA VAL A 68 0.20 41.67 -20.88
C VAL A 68 -1.32 41.50 -20.83
N ASP A 69 -1.80 40.46 -21.48
CA ASP A 69 -3.18 40.04 -21.51
C ASP A 69 -3.23 38.54 -21.23
N VAL A 70 -4.17 38.11 -20.39
CA VAL A 70 -4.30 36.73 -19.95
C VAL A 70 -5.76 36.32 -20.03
N GLU A 71 -6.02 35.25 -20.75
CA GLU A 71 -7.34 34.65 -20.89
C GLU A 71 -7.31 33.22 -20.36
N ASP A 72 -8.37 32.80 -19.68
CA ASP A 72 -8.57 31.41 -19.27
C ASP A 72 -9.76 30.78 -19.97
N PHE A 73 -9.75 29.45 -20.03
CA PHE A 73 -10.77 28.66 -20.68
C PHE A 73 -10.99 27.37 -19.90
N ASN A 74 -12.26 27.04 -19.68
CA ASN A 74 -12.69 25.76 -19.15
C ASN A 74 -13.98 25.37 -19.88
N GLY A 75 -13.93 24.39 -20.77
CA GLY A 75 -15.09 24.01 -21.56
C GLY A 75 -14.76 23.10 -22.74
N LEU A 76 -15.76 22.88 -23.59
CA LEU A 76 -15.62 22.05 -24.80
C LEU A 76 -14.83 22.80 -25.89
N PRO A 77 -13.76 22.21 -26.43
CA PRO A 77 -12.99 22.78 -27.54
C PRO A 77 -13.91 23.17 -28.71
N GLY A 78 -13.73 24.40 -29.23
CA GLY A 78 -14.51 24.90 -30.38
C GLY A 78 -15.94 25.37 -30.07
N LYS A 79 -16.47 25.13 -28.87
CA LYS A 79 -17.79 25.62 -28.43
C LYS A 79 -17.70 26.68 -27.32
N GLY A 80 -16.72 26.57 -26.42
CA GLY A 80 -16.50 27.57 -25.36
C GLY A 80 -15.71 28.79 -25.85
N VAL A 81 -15.75 29.87 -25.06
CA VAL A 81 -15.05 31.14 -25.33
C VAL A 81 -14.00 31.38 -24.24
N PHE A 82 -12.83 31.89 -24.63
CA PHE A 82 -11.81 32.35 -23.68
C PHE A 82 -12.31 33.57 -22.90
N SER A 83 -12.15 33.55 -21.59
CA SER A 83 -12.58 34.63 -20.68
C SER A 83 -11.38 35.42 -20.17
N PRO A 84 -11.42 36.77 -20.14
CA PRO A 84 -10.32 37.57 -19.62
C PRO A 84 -10.08 37.37 -18.11
N SER A 85 -8.82 37.13 -17.72
CA SER A 85 -8.40 36.88 -16.34
C SER A 85 -7.81 38.13 -15.68
N GLN A 86 -8.62 39.19 -15.54
CA GLN A 86 -8.15 40.54 -15.16
C GLN A 86 -7.23 40.60 -13.94
N LYS A 87 -7.52 39.83 -12.89
CA LYS A 87 -6.72 39.82 -11.66
C LYS A 87 -5.35 39.16 -11.88
N LEU A 88 -5.28 38.08 -12.66
CA LEU A 88 -4.03 37.41 -13.01
C LEU A 88 -3.18 38.29 -13.93
N THR A 89 -3.83 38.91 -14.92
CA THR A 89 -3.22 39.93 -15.79
C THR A 89 -2.57 41.04 -14.96
N LYS A 90 -3.31 41.64 -14.02
CA LYS A 90 -2.79 42.71 -13.15
C LYS A 90 -1.58 42.25 -12.31
N ARG A 91 -1.63 41.04 -11.73
CA ARG A 91 -0.53 40.50 -10.91
C ARG A 91 0.74 40.26 -11.74
N LEU A 92 0.60 39.58 -12.89
CA LEU A 92 1.72 39.34 -13.79
C LEU A 92 2.30 40.64 -14.34
N SER A 93 1.45 41.60 -14.69
CA SER A 93 1.88 42.91 -15.19
C SER A 93 2.71 43.68 -14.16
N ALA A 94 2.37 43.59 -12.88
CA ALA A 94 3.13 44.23 -11.81
C ALA A 94 4.55 43.65 -11.69
N GLU A 95 4.71 42.33 -11.79
CA GLU A 95 6.04 41.71 -11.74
C GLU A 95 6.83 41.89 -13.05
N PHE A 96 6.18 41.77 -14.22
CA PHE A 96 6.81 42.02 -15.53
C PHE A 96 7.23 43.47 -15.78
N SER A 97 6.67 44.42 -15.03
CA SER A 97 7.10 45.82 -15.06
C SER A 97 8.48 46.06 -14.44
N GLN A 98 8.98 45.09 -13.65
CA GLN A 98 10.33 45.17 -13.08
C GLN A 98 11.38 44.93 -14.17
N PRO A 99 12.55 45.59 -14.12
CA PRO A 99 13.56 45.40 -15.15
C PRO A 99 14.17 44.00 -15.07
N ILE A 100 14.33 43.38 -16.24
CA ILE A 100 14.95 42.06 -16.39
C ILE A 100 16.16 42.24 -17.30
N VAL A 101 17.33 41.86 -16.81
CA VAL A 101 18.59 41.91 -17.56
C VAL A 101 19.04 40.48 -17.82
N PHE A 102 19.48 40.16 -19.02
CA PHE A 102 20.05 38.85 -19.32
C PHE A 102 21.37 38.99 -20.07
N GLU A 103 22.24 38.02 -19.86
CA GLU A 103 23.49 37.89 -20.57
C GLU A 103 23.34 36.92 -21.73
N PHE A 104 23.73 37.37 -22.92
CA PHE A 104 23.62 36.61 -24.15
C PHE A 104 24.93 36.66 -24.93
N SER A 105 25.53 35.50 -25.16
CA SER A 105 26.82 35.37 -25.83
C SER A 105 26.86 34.07 -26.62
N LYS A 106 27.29 34.14 -27.88
CA LYS A 106 27.45 32.98 -28.79
C LYS A 106 26.20 32.09 -28.87
N GLY A 107 25.03 32.71 -29.06
CA GLY A 107 23.76 31.98 -29.14
C GLY A 107 23.24 31.40 -27.81
N GLN A 108 23.86 31.73 -26.67
CA GLN A 108 23.49 31.17 -25.36
C GLN A 108 23.17 32.22 -24.30
N ILE A 109 22.19 31.91 -23.45
CA ILE A 109 21.85 32.71 -22.27
C ILE A 109 22.59 32.17 -21.03
N THR A 110 23.49 32.97 -20.47
CA THR A 110 24.35 32.56 -19.35
C THR A 110 23.79 32.93 -17.99
N ASP A 111 23.16 34.09 -17.86
CA ASP A 111 22.58 34.57 -16.61
C ASP A 111 21.33 35.44 -16.85
N ILE A 112 20.40 35.40 -15.90
CA ILE A 112 19.18 36.22 -15.85
C ILE A 112 19.17 36.94 -14.51
N ARG A 113 19.04 38.27 -14.53
CA ARG A 113 19.10 39.16 -13.37
C ARG A 113 17.81 39.98 -13.28
N THR A 114 17.25 40.09 -12.08
CA THR A 114 16.08 40.95 -11.83
C THR A 114 16.00 41.38 -10.36
N ALA A 115 15.01 42.20 -10.03
CA ALA A 115 14.77 42.68 -8.67
C ALA A 115 14.43 41.51 -7.71
N PRO A 116 14.86 41.56 -6.44
CA PRO A 116 14.61 40.49 -5.47
C PRO A 116 13.13 40.16 -5.24
N GLY A 117 12.23 41.13 -5.45
CA GLY A 117 10.77 40.97 -5.26
C GLY A 117 10.05 40.18 -6.36
N VAL A 118 10.71 39.85 -7.47
CA VAL A 118 10.10 39.08 -8.59
C VAL A 118 10.09 37.59 -8.27
N SER A 119 8.91 36.95 -8.34
CA SER A 119 8.71 35.53 -8.02
C SER A 119 9.52 34.60 -8.95
N ASN A 120 9.88 33.42 -8.46
CA ASN A 120 10.54 32.40 -9.30
C ASN A 120 9.64 31.97 -10.46
N THR A 121 8.33 31.88 -10.25
CA THR A 121 7.34 31.57 -11.30
C THR A 121 7.42 32.56 -12.45
N VAL A 122 7.46 33.87 -12.18
CA VAL A 122 7.59 34.88 -13.24
C VAL A 122 8.95 34.79 -13.94
N VAL A 123 10.05 34.59 -13.21
CA VAL A 123 11.37 34.39 -13.85
C VAL A 123 11.40 33.13 -14.72
N ASN A 124 10.69 32.06 -14.34
CA ASN A 124 10.57 30.87 -15.17
C ASN A 124 9.74 31.13 -16.45
N ILE A 125 8.67 31.91 -16.39
CA ILE A 125 7.94 32.36 -17.59
C ILE A 125 8.88 33.18 -18.50
N VAL A 126 9.73 34.04 -17.92
CA VAL A 126 10.77 34.77 -18.65
C VAL A 126 11.77 33.84 -19.32
N ARG A 127 12.19 32.74 -18.66
CA ARG A 127 13.00 31.68 -19.30
C ARG A 127 12.26 31.08 -20.49
N GLY A 128 10.96 30.83 -20.35
CA GLY A 128 10.09 30.37 -21.44
C GLY A 128 10.06 31.35 -22.61
N ILE A 129 9.98 32.66 -22.35
CA ILE A 129 10.03 33.70 -23.39
C ILE A 129 11.42 33.71 -24.04
N LEU A 130 12.50 33.86 -23.26
CA LEU A 130 13.87 34.02 -23.76
C LEU A 130 14.42 32.75 -24.43
N GLY A 131 13.85 31.58 -24.17
CA GLY A 131 14.34 30.31 -24.73
C GLY A 131 14.28 30.22 -26.26
N PHE A 132 13.63 31.16 -26.96
CA PHE A 132 13.70 31.22 -28.42
C PHE A 132 15.06 31.67 -28.97
N LEU A 133 15.87 32.35 -28.15
CA LEU A 133 17.23 32.75 -28.52
C LEU A 133 18.23 31.59 -28.46
N GLN A 134 17.87 30.51 -27.77
CA GLN A 134 18.72 29.36 -27.51
C GLN A 134 18.61 28.36 -28.68
N VAL A 135 19.29 28.66 -29.79
CA VAL A 135 19.29 27.82 -31.00
C VAL A 135 20.67 27.84 -31.68
N THR A 136 21.19 26.66 -32.02
CA THR A 136 22.49 26.52 -32.68
C THR A 136 22.28 26.21 -34.16
N VAL A 137 22.52 27.17 -35.07
CA VAL A 137 22.28 27.01 -36.51
C VAL A 137 23.57 26.69 -37.28
N LYS A 138 23.64 25.51 -37.90
CA LYS A 138 24.75 25.13 -38.80
C LYS A 138 24.30 25.23 -40.26
N THR A 139 24.89 26.15 -41.02
CA THR A 139 24.57 26.38 -42.44
C THR A 139 25.16 25.33 -43.38
N THR A 140 26.14 24.55 -42.92
CA THR A 140 26.84 23.54 -43.74
C THR A 140 26.21 22.14 -43.68
N GLN A 141 25.21 21.93 -42.83
CA GLN A 141 24.60 20.63 -42.57
C GLN A 141 23.08 20.78 -42.52
N SER A 142 22.37 20.03 -43.37
CA SER A 142 20.90 20.02 -43.37
C SER A 142 20.29 19.23 -42.22
N PHE A 143 21.04 18.28 -41.63
CA PHE A 143 20.68 17.56 -40.41
C PHE A 143 21.89 17.39 -39.50
N TYR A 144 21.71 17.58 -38.19
CA TYR A 144 22.74 17.34 -37.19
C TYR A 144 22.14 17.16 -35.80
N GLU A 145 22.90 16.54 -34.91
CA GLU A 145 22.56 16.40 -33.50
C GLU A 145 23.62 17.04 -32.62
N LEU A 146 23.21 17.54 -31.47
CA LEU A 146 24.12 17.97 -30.40
C LEU A 146 23.42 17.94 -29.04
N VAL A 147 24.22 17.98 -27.98
CA VAL A 147 23.73 18.21 -26.61
C VAL A 147 23.82 19.70 -26.32
N GLU A 148 22.72 20.33 -25.92
CA GLU A 148 22.70 21.74 -25.60
C GLU A 148 21.81 22.09 -24.41
N LEU A 149 22.04 23.28 -23.87
CA LEU A 149 21.27 23.84 -22.78
C LEU A 149 19.95 24.41 -23.29
N GLY A 150 18.85 24.11 -22.60
CA GLY A 150 17.52 24.67 -22.80
C GLY A 150 16.76 24.78 -21.49
N ILE A 151 15.47 25.12 -21.56
CA ILE A 151 14.64 25.27 -20.35
C ILE A 151 14.43 23.94 -19.60
N HIS A 152 14.39 22.83 -20.33
CA HIS A 152 14.26 21.47 -19.79
C HIS A 152 15.57 20.90 -19.23
N GLY A 153 16.69 21.62 -19.33
CA GLY A 153 18.00 21.15 -18.90
C GLY A 153 19.03 21.10 -20.01
N VAL A 154 20.05 20.25 -19.86
CA VAL A 154 21.05 19.99 -20.89
C VAL A 154 20.71 18.66 -21.57
N CYS A 155 20.15 18.71 -22.77
CA CYS A 155 19.49 17.58 -23.43
C CYS A 155 19.98 17.36 -24.86
N GLN A 156 19.78 16.15 -25.38
CA GLN A 156 20.04 15.82 -26.78
C GLN A 156 19.00 16.52 -27.68
N SER A 157 19.48 17.20 -28.73
CA SER A 157 18.66 17.88 -29.73
C SER A 157 19.00 17.41 -31.13
N SER A 158 17.98 17.23 -31.96
CA SER A 158 18.10 16.94 -33.39
C SER A 158 17.61 18.13 -34.21
N TYR A 159 18.39 18.54 -35.20
CA TYR A 159 18.12 19.71 -36.03
C TYR A 159 17.90 19.34 -37.49
N THR A 160 16.99 20.04 -38.15
CA THR A 160 16.89 20.10 -39.61
C THR A 160 16.90 21.56 -40.07
N VAL A 161 17.67 21.85 -41.11
CA VAL A 161 17.80 23.19 -41.69
C VAL A 161 17.37 23.15 -43.15
N GLU A 162 16.38 23.97 -43.50
CA GLU A 162 15.87 24.16 -44.85
C GLU A 162 16.08 25.62 -45.26
N GLU A 163 16.52 25.86 -46.49
CA GLU A 163 16.71 27.21 -47.03
C GLU A 163 15.53 27.58 -47.92
N ASP A 164 14.84 28.67 -47.59
CA ASP A 164 13.87 29.27 -48.49
C ASP A 164 14.61 30.21 -49.46
N SER A 165 14.95 29.66 -50.63
CA SER A 165 15.67 30.36 -51.69
C SER A 165 14.95 31.61 -52.22
N ASN A 166 13.64 31.77 -52.00
CA ASN A 166 12.90 32.96 -52.43
C ASN A 166 12.96 34.10 -51.40
N ALA A 167 13.07 33.80 -50.10
CA ALA A 167 12.99 34.77 -49.01
C ALA A 167 14.35 35.14 -48.37
N LYS A 168 15.44 34.43 -48.70
CA LYS A 168 16.74 34.51 -47.96
C LYS A 168 16.58 34.22 -46.47
N GLU A 169 15.68 33.29 -46.14
CA GLU A 169 15.37 32.85 -44.79
C GLU A 169 15.73 31.38 -44.63
N LEU A 170 16.23 31.02 -43.45
CA LEU A 170 16.47 29.64 -43.04
C LEU A 170 15.33 29.20 -42.12
N ILE A 171 14.71 28.07 -42.44
CA ILE A 171 13.75 27.39 -41.59
C ILE A 171 14.51 26.32 -40.81
N VAL A 172 14.62 26.50 -39.50
CA VAL A 172 15.33 25.58 -38.61
C VAL A 172 14.29 24.88 -37.75
N SER A 173 14.21 23.55 -37.82
CA SER A 173 13.42 22.76 -36.87
C SER A 173 14.34 22.03 -35.90
N GLN A 174 13.99 22.09 -34.61
CA GLN A 174 14.69 21.42 -33.53
C GLN A 174 13.72 20.48 -32.81
N MET A 175 14.14 19.25 -32.59
CA MET A 175 13.46 18.28 -31.74
C MET A 175 14.31 18.05 -30.51
N VAL A 176 13.76 18.28 -29.32
CA VAL A 176 14.48 18.11 -28.05
C VAL A 176 14.03 16.80 -27.40
N ASP A 177 14.98 15.89 -27.18
CA ASP A 177 14.74 14.66 -26.44
C ASP A 177 14.92 14.91 -24.94
N ILE A 178 13.81 15.24 -24.28
CA ILE A 178 13.80 15.50 -22.83
C ILE A 178 13.88 14.22 -21.97
N THR A 179 13.90 13.05 -22.59
CA THR A 179 14.19 11.78 -21.91
C THR A 179 15.69 11.48 -21.86
N ASN A 180 16.47 12.14 -22.73
CA ASN A 180 17.91 12.01 -22.83
C ASN A 180 18.62 13.33 -22.48
N CYS A 181 18.68 13.61 -21.17
CA CYS A 181 19.33 14.81 -20.63
C CYS A 181 20.47 14.45 -19.67
N GLN A 182 21.60 15.14 -19.80
CA GLN A 182 22.71 15.08 -18.86
C GLN A 182 22.37 15.79 -17.55
N GLN A 183 21.60 16.88 -17.63
CA GLN A 183 21.13 17.66 -16.48
C GLN A 183 19.63 17.96 -16.66
N PRO A 184 18.73 17.01 -16.39
CA PRO A 184 17.29 17.22 -16.55
C PRO A 184 16.76 18.24 -15.54
N ALA A 185 15.92 19.17 -15.99
CA ALA A 185 15.14 20.05 -15.14
C ALA A 185 13.85 19.36 -14.71
N ALA A 186 13.94 18.31 -13.91
CA ALA A 186 12.78 17.59 -13.38
C ALA A 186 12.95 17.31 -11.89
N LEU A 187 11.85 17.30 -11.15
CA LEU A 187 11.83 17.01 -9.72
C LEU A 187 10.94 15.81 -9.41
N TYR A 188 11.47 14.88 -8.63
CA TYR A 188 10.76 13.72 -8.10
C TYR A 188 10.70 13.82 -6.58
N ARG A 189 9.49 13.87 -6.02
CA ARG A 189 9.25 13.87 -4.57
C ARG A 189 8.41 12.67 -4.16
N GLY A 190 8.73 12.08 -3.00
CA GLY A 190 7.97 10.96 -2.42
C GLY A 190 8.11 9.61 -3.12
N MET A 191 9.12 9.47 -4.00
CA MET A 191 9.33 8.26 -4.81
C MET A 191 10.60 7.46 -4.47
N ALA A 192 11.39 7.91 -3.49
CA ALA A 192 12.66 7.27 -3.12
C ALA A 192 12.51 5.78 -2.70
N LEU A 193 11.37 5.41 -2.11
CA LEU A 193 11.07 4.05 -1.67
C LEU A 193 10.31 3.20 -2.72
N ALA A 194 10.08 3.76 -3.91
CA ALA A 194 9.41 3.10 -5.03
C ALA A 194 10.38 3.02 -6.23
N PRO A 195 11.40 2.13 -6.20
CA PRO A 195 12.37 2.00 -7.27
C PRO A 195 11.71 1.74 -8.63
N GLU A 196 12.36 2.22 -9.68
CA GLU A 196 11.92 1.99 -11.06
C GLU A 196 12.13 0.54 -11.49
N ASP A 197 11.14 0.00 -12.20
CA ASP A 197 11.18 -1.29 -12.88
C ASP A 197 11.29 -1.07 -14.39
N LYS A 198 12.52 -1.22 -14.87
CA LYS A 198 12.87 -1.01 -16.29
C LYS A 198 12.05 -1.91 -17.22
N LEU A 199 11.76 -3.15 -16.83
CA LEU A 199 11.01 -4.09 -17.66
C LEU A 199 9.54 -3.71 -17.74
N SER A 200 8.94 -3.25 -16.63
CA SER A 200 7.60 -2.67 -16.66
C SER A 200 7.55 -1.42 -17.55
N LYS A 201 8.54 -0.53 -17.47
CA LYS A 201 8.62 0.67 -18.34
C LYS A 201 8.70 0.31 -19.83
N GLN A 202 9.44 -0.75 -20.18
CA GLN A 202 9.51 -1.24 -21.57
C GLN A 202 8.17 -1.76 -22.10
N ARG A 203 7.28 -2.26 -21.23
CA ARG A 203 5.93 -2.69 -21.61
C ARG A 203 4.97 -1.51 -21.84
N GLY A 204 5.25 -0.36 -21.23
CA GLY A 204 4.59 0.90 -21.49
C GLY A 204 5.09 1.99 -20.54
N GLU A 205 5.29 3.19 -21.09
CA GLU A 205 5.74 4.35 -20.31
C GLU A 205 4.55 5.25 -19.97
N SER A 206 4.45 5.65 -18.70
CA SER A 206 3.28 6.40 -18.23
C SER A 206 3.33 7.90 -18.54
N VAL A 207 4.50 8.41 -18.94
CA VAL A 207 4.69 9.81 -19.35
C VAL A 207 5.48 9.82 -20.64
N VAL A 208 4.90 10.36 -21.71
CA VAL A 208 5.60 10.55 -22.99
C VAL A 208 5.50 12.02 -23.37
N SER A 209 6.66 12.64 -23.60
CA SER A 209 6.75 14.05 -23.96
C SER A 209 7.44 14.23 -25.30
N THR A 210 6.99 15.20 -26.09
CA THR A 210 7.63 15.62 -27.35
C THR A 210 7.76 17.14 -27.36
N VAL A 211 8.93 17.64 -27.72
CA VAL A 211 9.23 19.08 -27.77
C VAL A 211 9.79 19.41 -29.14
N LYS A 212 9.07 20.24 -29.89
CA LYS A 212 9.48 20.74 -31.21
C LYS A 212 9.57 22.25 -31.18
N HIS A 213 10.68 22.78 -31.69
CA HIS A 213 10.83 24.19 -32.01
C HIS A 213 10.98 24.36 -33.53
N THR A 214 10.43 25.44 -34.07
CA THR A 214 10.61 25.87 -35.46
C THR A 214 10.97 27.35 -35.45
N TYR A 215 12.04 27.70 -36.15
CA TYR A 215 12.58 29.06 -36.23
C TYR A 215 12.65 29.49 -37.69
N THR A 216 12.33 30.75 -37.94
CA THR A 216 12.65 31.44 -39.19
C THR A 216 13.77 32.42 -38.91
N VAL A 217 14.93 32.18 -39.52
CA VAL A 217 16.15 32.96 -39.30
C VAL A 217 16.51 33.67 -40.59
N LYS A 218 16.49 35.00 -40.55
CA LYS A 218 16.91 35.86 -41.65
C LYS A 218 18.40 36.19 -41.52
N SER A 219 19.17 35.96 -42.58
CA SER A 219 20.59 36.31 -42.60
C SER A 219 20.78 37.83 -42.66
N THR A 220 21.62 38.38 -41.78
CA THR A 220 22.02 39.80 -41.76
C THR A 220 23.54 39.92 -41.75
N ALA A 221 24.06 41.13 -41.98
CA ALA A 221 25.51 41.39 -41.96
C ALA A 221 26.16 41.09 -40.58
N ASP A 222 25.37 41.19 -39.51
CA ASP A 222 25.84 40.99 -38.14
C ASP A 222 25.65 39.54 -37.64
N GLY A 223 24.83 38.72 -38.33
CA GLY A 223 24.50 37.35 -37.94
C GLY A 223 23.06 36.94 -38.27
N GLY A 224 22.58 35.83 -37.72
CA GLY A 224 21.21 35.35 -37.91
C GLY A 224 20.21 36.12 -37.03
N LEU A 225 19.19 36.73 -37.63
CA LEU A 225 18.08 37.38 -36.93
C LEU A 225 16.85 36.47 -36.93
N ILE A 226 16.36 36.11 -35.76
CA ILE A 226 15.15 35.30 -35.62
C ILE A 226 13.93 36.19 -35.87
N THR A 227 13.22 35.98 -36.97
CA THR A 227 12.00 36.73 -37.31
C THR A 227 10.75 36.06 -36.77
N LYS A 228 10.74 34.73 -36.71
CA LYS A 228 9.66 33.92 -36.13
C LYS A 228 10.22 32.76 -35.32
N ALA A 229 9.58 32.44 -34.20
CA ALA A 229 9.88 31.24 -33.44
C ALA A 229 8.60 30.63 -32.88
N PHE A 230 8.35 29.37 -33.24
CA PHE A 230 7.23 28.59 -32.76
C PHE A 230 7.75 27.40 -31.93
N ALA A 231 7.11 27.10 -30.81
CA ALA A 231 7.34 25.88 -30.05
C ALA A 231 6.03 25.13 -29.84
N GLN A 232 6.08 23.82 -29.98
CA GLN A 232 5.00 22.90 -29.66
C GLN A 232 5.55 21.80 -28.77
N GLU A 233 5.02 21.73 -27.56
CA GLU A 233 5.27 20.66 -26.61
C GLU A 233 3.99 19.89 -26.32
N ARG A 234 4.08 18.56 -26.34
CA ARG A 234 2.99 17.66 -25.96
C ARG A 234 3.47 16.72 -24.89
N GLN A 235 2.71 16.57 -23.82
CA GLN A 235 2.92 15.55 -22.80
C GLN A 235 1.66 14.69 -22.67
N TYR A 236 1.83 13.38 -22.71
CA TYR A 236 0.80 12.40 -22.49
C TYR A 236 1.07 11.70 -21.17
N PHE A 237 0.09 11.73 -20.26
CA PHE A 237 0.12 11.00 -19.01
C PHE A 237 -0.97 9.94 -18.98
N THR A 238 -0.63 8.76 -18.46
CA THR A 238 -1.61 7.73 -18.12
C THR A 238 -1.28 7.08 -16.78
N PRO A 239 -2.27 6.86 -15.90
CA PRO A 239 -2.07 6.06 -14.71
C PRO A 239 -1.99 4.54 -15.01
N PHE A 240 -2.18 4.14 -16.26
CA PHE A 240 -2.16 2.75 -16.74
C PHE A 240 -1.18 2.62 -17.93
N ASN A 241 -1.42 1.69 -18.86
CA ASN A 241 -0.67 1.61 -20.12
C ASN A 241 -1.06 2.76 -21.07
N VAL A 242 -0.09 3.31 -21.80
CA VAL A 242 -0.29 4.40 -22.79
C VAL A 242 -1.25 4.01 -23.91
N LYS A 243 -1.41 2.72 -24.16
CA LYS A 243 -2.40 2.17 -25.09
C LYS A 243 -3.85 2.37 -24.64
N GLY A 244 -4.09 2.78 -23.39
CA GLY A 244 -5.37 2.62 -22.68
C GLY A 244 -6.14 3.89 -22.31
N GLY A 245 -5.95 4.99 -23.04
CA GLY A 245 -6.51 6.31 -22.73
C GLY A 245 -5.54 7.16 -21.92
N ASN A 246 -5.42 8.45 -22.28
CA ASN A 246 -4.44 9.37 -21.70
C ASN A 246 -5.06 10.72 -21.32
N SER A 247 -4.36 11.47 -20.47
CA SER A 247 -4.51 12.91 -20.28
C SER A 247 -3.39 13.58 -21.05
N ARG A 248 -3.71 14.64 -21.79
CA ARG A 248 -2.78 15.38 -22.64
C ARG A 248 -2.59 16.78 -22.13
N LEU A 249 -1.34 17.23 -22.08
CA LEU A 249 -0.97 18.62 -22.02
C LEU A 249 -0.38 19.06 -23.37
N LEU A 250 -0.77 20.23 -23.84
CA LEU A 250 -0.23 20.91 -25.01
C LEU A 250 0.25 22.30 -24.58
N ALA A 251 1.52 22.61 -24.81
CA ALA A 251 2.05 23.96 -24.66
C ALA A 251 2.52 24.48 -26.03
N LEU A 252 1.99 25.63 -26.44
CA LEU A 252 2.32 26.34 -27.67
C LEU A 252 2.90 27.70 -27.36
N ARG A 253 4.02 28.03 -28.00
CA ARG A 253 4.67 29.34 -27.91
C ARG A 253 4.84 29.91 -29.31
N ASP A 254 4.35 31.10 -29.56
CA ASP A 254 4.49 31.82 -30.83
C ASP A 254 5.13 33.19 -30.57
N ILE A 255 6.21 33.48 -31.30
CA ILE A 255 6.97 34.72 -31.22
C ILE A 255 7.21 35.24 -32.64
N GLU A 256 6.86 36.51 -32.87
CA GLU A 256 7.03 37.18 -34.16
C GLU A 256 7.68 38.55 -33.99
N LEU A 257 8.72 38.84 -34.77
CA LEU A 257 9.40 40.13 -34.79
C LEU A 257 8.51 41.19 -35.43
N LEU A 258 8.22 42.25 -34.69
CA LEU A 258 7.42 43.38 -35.16
C LEU A 258 8.29 44.49 -35.74
N LYS A 259 9.37 44.85 -35.05
CA LYS A 259 10.19 46.00 -35.40
C LYS A 259 11.61 45.88 -34.89
N VAL A 260 12.56 46.43 -35.65
CA VAL A 260 13.94 46.69 -35.21
C VAL A 260 14.21 48.19 -35.34
N SER A 261 14.73 48.82 -34.29
CA SER A 261 15.09 50.25 -34.27
C SER A 261 16.45 50.46 -33.61
N ASP A 262 17.05 51.64 -33.79
CA ASP A 262 18.24 52.03 -33.03
C ASP A 262 17.91 52.27 -31.55
N THR A 263 18.82 51.91 -30.66
CA THR A 263 18.68 52.13 -29.22
C THR A 263 18.99 53.58 -28.87
N THR A 264 17.99 54.32 -28.38
CA THR A 264 18.10 55.75 -28.05
C THR A 264 18.21 56.03 -26.55
N ASP A 265 17.76 55.12 -25.68
CA ASP A 265 17.63 55.36 -24.23
C ASP A 265 18.50 54.42 -23.40
N LYS A 266 19.19 54.96 -22.39
CA LYS A 266 19.81 54.16 -21.32
C LYS A 266 18.76 53.82 -20.27
N ILE A 267 18.53 52.52 -20.06
CA ILE A 267 17.57 52.05 -19.05
C ILE A 267 18.23 52.08 -17.68
N VAL A 268 17.61 52.74 -16.72
CA VAL A 268 18.06 52.72 -15.32
C VAL A 268 17.62 51.41 -14.68
N THR A 269 18.56 50.50 -14.47
CA THR A 269 18.34 49.27 -13.72
C THR A 269 18.61 49.53 -12.23
N GLY A 270 17.65 49.20 -11.35
CA GLY A 270 17.83 49.25 -9.90
C GLY A 270 18.75 48.13 -9.37
N GLN A 271 18.64 47.81 -8.08
CA GLN A 271 19.35 46.67 -7.50
C GLN A 271 18.87 45.35 -8.13
N MET A 272 19.81 44.60 -8.71
CA MET A 272 19.55 43.33 -9.39
C MET A 272 20.23 42.16 -8.69
N GLN A 273 19.60 40.99 -8.74
CA GLN A 273 20.16 39.74 -8.27
C GLN A 273 20.15 38.71 -9.41
N SER A 274 21.24 37.94 -9.53
CA SER A 274 21.29 36.76 -10.42
C SER A 274 20.28 35.71 -9.97
N ARG A 275 19.54 35.20 -10.96
CA ARG A 275 18.58 34.11 -10.84
C ARG A 275 19.07 32.86 -11.57
N GLY A 276 20.28 32.90 -12.12
CA GLY A 276 20.92 31.82 -12.88
C GLY A 276 20.50 31.78 -14.35
N ASN A 277 20.91 30.71 -15.02
CA ASN A 277 20.72 30.47 -16.45
C ASN A 277 19.26 30.13 -16.87
N LEU A 278 19.10 29.74 -18.14
CA LEU A 278 17.82 29.39 -18.77
C LEU A 278 17.17 28.10 -18.21
N ILE A 279 17.93 27.23 -17.55
CA ILE A 279 17.40 26.00 -16.96
C ILE A 279 16.36 26.38 -15.91
N TYR A 280 15.17 25.79 -16.02
CA TYR A 280 14.07 26.01 -15.07
C TYR A 280 14.54 25.84 -13.62
N LYS A 281 14.09 26.73 -12.74
CA LYS A 281 14.39 26.66 -11.30
C LYS A 281 13.13 26.34 -10.52
N THR A 282 13.08 25.13 -9.99
CA THR A 282 11.97 24.68 -9.13
C THR A 282 12.08 25.31 -7.74
N GLU A 283 10.94 25.67 -7.15
CA GLU A 283 10.91 26.08 -5.75
C GLU A 283 11.17 24.90 -4.82
N LYS A 284 12.01 25.09 -3.79
CA LYS A 284 12.37 24.02 -2.84
C LYS A 284 11.18 23.55 -2.01
N ASP A 285 10.32 24.47 -1.60
CA ASP A 285 9.25 24.18 -0.62
C ASP A 285 8.01 23.51 -1.25
N LEU A 286 7.90 23.48 -2.59
CA LEU A 286 6.76 22.97 -3.37
C LEU A 286 5.39 23.24 -2.70
N ARG A 287 5.13 24.49 -2.36
CA ARG A 287 4.07 24.83 -1.40
C ARG A 287 2.67 24.46 -1.89
N PRO A 288 2.24 24.73 -3.14
CA PRO A 288 0.85 24.48 -3.54
C PRO A 288 0.60 22.97 -3.74
N ILE A 289 -0.37 22.42 -3.00
CA ILE A 289 -0.99 21.13 -3.29
C ILE A 289 -1.95 21.35 -4.48
N PRO A 290 -1.80 20.62 -5.61
CA PRO A 290 -2.61 20.82 -6.82
C PRO A 290 -4.13 20.72 -6.64
N VAL A 291 -4.61 20.04 -5.61
CA VAL A 291 -6.04 19.86 -5.32
C VAL A 291 -6.60 20.85 -4.30
N VAL A 292 -5.75 21.73 -3.75
CA VAL A 292 -6.09 22.70 -2.72
C VAL A 292 -5.71 24.11 -3.17
N MET A 293 -6.73 24.96 -3.34
CA MET A 293 -6.56 26.40 -3.60
C MET A 293 -7.29 27.18 -2.52
N ILE A 294 -6.56 27.48 -1.44
CA ILE A 294 -7.06 28.25 -0.31
C ILE A 294 -6.19 29.49 -0.11
N ASN A 295 -6.77 30.54 0.47
CA ASN A 295 -6.02 31.71 0.87
C ASN A 295 -5.09 31.35 2.04
N LEU A 296 -3.78 31.48 1.83
CA LEU A 296 -2.73 31.12 2.78
C LEU A 296 -2.33 32.27 3.74
N ASN A 297 -2.92 33.47 3.57
CA ASN A 297 -2.68 34.60 4.46
C ASN A 297 -3.32 34.34 5.83
N GLU A 298 -2.67 34.82 6.89
CA GLU A 298 -3.12 34.66 8.28
C GLU A 298 -3.49 33.19 8.60
N PRO A 299 -2.52 32.26 8.51
CA PRO A 299 -2.82 30.82 8.60
C PRO A 299 -3.27 30.39 10.01
N MET A 300 -2.83 31.07 11.06
CA MET A 300 -3.09 30.71 12.47
C MET A 300 -4.57 30.52 12.84
N PRO A 301 -5.46 31.54 12.66
CA PRO A 301 -6.88 31.39 13.01
C PRO A 301 -7.57 30.29 12.19
N LYS A 302 -7.19 30.14 10.91
CA LYS A 302 -7.75 29.11 10.02
C LYS A 302 -7.34 27.70 10.46
N ILE A 303 -6.08 27.52 10.87
CA ILE A 303 -5.59 26.23 11.40
C ILE A 303 -6.37 25.85 12.66
N LEU A 304 -6.52 26.78 13.60
CA LEU A 304 -7.25 26.54 14.85
C LEU A 304 -8.72 26.17 14.61
N ASP A 305 -9.39 26.90 13.71
CA ASP A 305 -10.77 26.62 13.33
C ASP A 305 -10.93 25.23 12.70
N LEU A 306 -10.08 24.90 11.72
CA LEU A 306 -10.10 23.60 11.07
C LEU A 306 -9.85 22.45 12.04
N ILE A 307 -8.87 22.56 12.94
CA ILE A 307 -8.59 21.53 13.95
C ILE A 307 -9.81 21.29 14.84
N LYS A 308 -10.42 22.37 15.35
CA LYS A 308 -11.60 22.26 16.22
C LYS A 308 -12.80 21.65 15.49
N ARG A 309 -13.08 22.13 14.27
CA ARG A 309 -14.20 21.64 13.46
C ARG A 309 -14.02 20.18 13.07
N LEU A 310 -12.83 19.80 12.60
CA LEU A 310 -12.53 18.43 12.17
C LEU A 310 -12.50 17.47 13.35
N ALA A 311 -11.91 17.86 14.49
CA ALA A 311 -11.96 17.06 15.70
C ALA A 311 -13.41 16.80 16.10
N GLN A 312 -14.23 17.85 16.25
CA GLN A 312 -15.63 17.74 16.66
C GLN A 312 -16.49 16.92 15.69
N ALA A 313 -16.30 17.09 14.38
CA ALA A 313 -17.06 16.36 13.36
C ALA A 313 -16.78 14.84 13.38
N ASN A 314 -15.62 14.43 13.89
CA ASN A 314 -15.17 13.03 13.83
C ASN A 314 -15.21 12.29 15.18
N ILE A 315 -15.84 12.86 16.22
CA ILE A 315 -15.89 12.26 17.58
C ILE A 315 -16.73 10.99 17.65
N TYR A 316 -17.89 10.94 16.98
CA TYR A 316 -18.82 9.81 17.11
C TYR A 316 -18.98 8.99 15.84
N HIS A 317 -18.46 9.50 14.73
CA HIS A 317 -18.47 8.88 13.41
C HIS A 317 -17.31 9.46 12.59
N VAL A 318 -17.07 8.95 11.37
CA VAL A 318 -16.19 9.65 10.42
C VAL A 318 -17.03 10.54 9.50
N ASP A 319 -16.79 11.85 9.53
CA ASP A 319 -17.38 12.78 8.58
C ASP A 319 -16.64 12.71 7.24
N SER A 320 -17.11 11.82 6.37
CA SER A 320 -16.53 11.64 5.04
C SER A 320 -16.72 12.86 4.13
N ALA A 321 -17.61 13.81 4.44
CA ALA A 321 -17.85 14.99 3.61
C ALA A 321 -16.73 16.02 3.78
N SER A 322 -16.27 16.24 5.02
CA SER A 322 -15.18 17.17 5.33
C SER A 322 -13.78 16.56 5.29
N SER A 323 -13.63 15.25 5.02
CA SER A 323 -12.32 14.58 5.05
C SER A 323 -11.28 15.19 4.09
N THR A 324 -11.70 15.87 3.02
CA THR A 324 -10.78 16.59 2.13
C THR A 324 -10.18 17.85 2.74
N ASP A 325 -10.79 18.40 3.79
CA ASP A 325 -10.23 19.53 4.53
C ASP A 325 -8.95 19.17 5.30
N ILE A 326 -8.61 17.88 5.42
CA ILE A 326 -7.30 17.44 5.92
C ILE A 326 -6.18 18.01 5.04
N LEU A 327 -6.34 18.00 3.71
CA LEU A 327 -5.35 18.60 2.81
C LEU A 327 -5.31 20.14 2.94
N ASN A 328 -6.46 20.78 3.21
CA ASN A 328 -6.52 22.21 3.50
C ASN A 328 -5.72 22.56 4.77
N LEU A 329 -5.86 21.75 5.83
CA LEU A 329 -5.13 21.92 7.08
C LEU A 329 -3.62 21.71 6.88
N ILE A 330 -3.21 20.65 6.16
CA ILE A 330 -1.80 20.41 5.81
C ILE A 330 -1.22 21.59 5.02
N GLN A 331 -1.95 22.10 4.03
CA GLN A 331 -1.52 23.24 3.21
C GLN A 331 -1.27 24.49 4.08
N LEU A 332 -2.12 24.77 5.06
CA LEU A 332 -1.94 25.90 5.99
C LEU A 332 -0.78 25.68 6.95
N LEU A 333 -0.60 24.45 7.47
CA LEU A 333 0.52 24.11 8.34
C LEU A 333 1.87 24.30 7.62
N ARG A 334 1.96 23.92 6.33
CA ARG A 334 3.19 24.09 5.52
C ARG A 334 3.64 25.53 5.38
N VAL A 335 2.74 26.52 5.45
CA VAL A 335 3.11 27.95 5.41
C VAL A 335 3.31 28.59 6.79
N ALA A 336 3.00 27.88 7.88
CA ALA A 336 3.18 28.40 9.23
C ALA A 336 4.67 28.45 9.64
N THR A 337 5.11 29.53 10.28
CA THR A 337 6.48 29.62 10.82
C THR A 337 6.67 28.70 12.03
N LEU A 338 7.90 28.42 12.44
CA LEU A 338 8.17 27.63 13.66
C LEU A 338 7.52 28.28 14.90
N GLU A 339 7.56 29.61 15.01
CA GLU A 339 6.90 30.34 16.09
C GLU A 339 5.38 30.14 16.08
N ASN A 340 4.76 30.17 14.90
CA ASN A 340 3.34 29.86 14.73
C ASN A 340 3.03 28.44 15.24
N LEU A 341 3.85 27.43 14.90
CA LEU A 341 3.65 26.05 15.36
C LEU A 341 3.72 25.93 16.90
N GLU A 342 4.69 26.60 17.53
CA GLU A 342 4.84 26.63 18.99
C GLU A 342 3.67 27.34 19.68
N GLN A 343 3.16 28.43 19.10
CA GLN A 343 1.97 29.13 19.60
C GLN A 343 0.71 28.28 19.45
N LEU A 344 0.53 27.57 18.33
CA LEU A 344 -0.58 26.65 18.12
C LEU A 344 -0.55 25.53 19.16
N TRP A 345 0.61 24.92 19.39
CA TRP A 345 0.77 23.88 20.41
C TRP A 345 0.28 24.33 21.77
N LYS A 346 0.71 25.51 22.24
CA LYS A 346 0.25 26.08 23.53
C LYS A 346 -1.27 26.24 23.61
N GLN A 347 -1.94 26.52 22.50
CA GLN A 347 -3.39 26.70 22.47
C GLN A 347 -4.16 25.38 22.42
N VAL A 348 -3.61 24.35 21.77
CA VAL A 348 -4.31 23.07 21.55
C VAL A 348 -3.91 21.97 22.52
N SER A 349 -2.74 22.06 23.16
CA SER A 349 -2.16 21.00 23.98
C SER A 349 -2.97 20.66 25.24
N GLY A 350 -3.83 21.56 25.70
CA GLY A 350 -4.71 21.35 26.85
C GLY A 350 -5.99 20.56 26.56
N ASN A 351 -6.27 20.22 25.30
CA ASN A 351 -7.41 19.40 24.90
C ASN A 351 -6.90 18.19 24.10
N ASP A 352 -7.14 16.98 24.59
CA ASP A 352 -6.58 15.74 24.02
C ASP A 352 -6.94 15.53 22.55
N GLU A 353 -8.14 15.95 22.13
CA GLU A 353 -8.58 15.84 20.74
C GLU A 353 -7.86 16.83 19.84
N HIS A 354 -7.86 18.12 20.19
CA HIS A 354 -7.18 19.14 19.39
C HIS A 354 -5.67 18.91 19.34
N ARG A 355 -5.07 18.50 20.47
CA ARG A 355 -3.68 18.11 20.59
C ARG A 355 -3.32 16.97 19.65
N ARG A 356 -4.13 15.91 19.62
CA ARG A 356 -3.91 14.74 18.74
C ARG A 356 -4.02 15.13 17.28
N TRP A 357 -5.06 15.85 16.89
CA TRP A 357 -5.26 16.33 15.52
C TRP A 357 -4.12 17.23 15.03
N PHE A 358 -3.62 18.11 15.89
CA PHE A 358 -2.46 18.95 15.56
C PHE A 358 -1.20 18.10 15.40
N LEU A 359 -0.89 17.22 16.36
CA LEU A 359 0.34 16.43 16.35
C LEU A 359 0.38 15.43 15.18
N ASP A 360 -0.75 14.81 14.83
CA ASP A 360 -0.84 13.86 13.70
C ASP A 360 -0.69 14.53 12.33
N LEU A 361 -0.90 15.85 12.20
CA LEU A 361 -0.86 16.57 10.91
C LEU A 361 0.28 17.59 10.79
N VAL A 362 0.81 18.11 11.91
CA VAL A 362 1.97 19.02 11.89
C VAL A 362 3.21 18.36 11.30
N VAL A 363 3.29 17.02 11.37
CA VAL A 363 4.37 16.21 10.76
C VAL A 363 4.44 16.32 9.23
N GLU A 364 3.40 16.87 8.59
CA GLU A 364 3.38 17.17 7.15
C GLU A 364 4.02 18.51 6.79
N VAL A 365 4.54 19.25 7.78
CA VAL A 365 5.56 20.28 7.60
C VAL A 365 6.89 19.57 7.36
N THR A 366 7.29 19.42 6.10
CA THR A 366 8.29 18.43 5.67
C THR A 366 9.71 19.00 5.54
N ASP A 367 10.10 19.93 6.42
CA ASP A 367 11.41 20.59 6.42
C ASP A 367 12.02 20.73 7.83
N GLU A 368 13.04 21.56 8.01
CA GLU A 368 13.71 21.76 9.30
C GLU A 368 12.79 22.21 10.45
N ARG A 369 11.64 22.84 10.15
CA ARG A 369 10.71 23.35 11.17
C ARG A 369 10.11 22.22 11.99
N ILE A 370 9.71 21.09 11.38
CA ILE A 370 9.14 19.97 12.14
C ILE A 370 10.16 19.32 13.06
N LEU A 371 11.42 19.24 12.63
CA LEU A 371 12.49 18.68 13.45
C LEU A 371 12.72 19.52 14.70
N LYS A 372 12.83 20.84 14.54
CA LYS A 372 12.98 21.80 15.66
C LYS A 372 11.76 21.77 16.60
N PHE A 373 10.55 21.66 16.05
CA PHE A 373 9.32 21.52 16.84
C PHE A 373 9.33 20.24 17.68
N LEU A 374 9.59 19.08 17.06
CA LEU A 374 9.64 17.79 17.75
C LEU A 374 10.80 17.73 18.77
N GLU A 375 11.96 18.28 18.42
CA GLU A 375 13.12 18.37 19.31
C GLU A 375 12.76 19.13 20.60
N THR A 376 12.02 20.24 20.48
CA THR A 376 11.53 21.00 21.64
C THR A 376 10.61 20.15 22.52
N ARG A 377 9.68 19.40 21.93
CA ARG A 377 8.79 18.50 22.69
C ARG A 377 9.56 17.36 23.37
N PHE A 378 10.54 16.77 22.67
CA PHE A 378 11.38 15.69 23.21
C PHE A 378 12.25 16.18 24.38
N LYS A 379 12.81 17.39 24.28
CA LYS A 379 13.59 18.00 25.37
C LYS A 379 12.72 18.38 26.56
N ALA A 380 11.50 18.87 26.32
CA ALA A 380 10.55 19.23 27.37
C ALA A 380 9.91 18.00 28.04
N GLY A 381 9.80 16.87 27.34
CA GLY A 381 9.11 15.67 27.82
C GLY A 381 7.60 15.87 27.96
N ASP A 382 7.01 16.81 27.21
CA ASP A 382 5.59 17.18 27.30
C ASP A 382 4.70 16.44 26.29
N ILE A 383 5.25 15.42 25.63
CA ILE A 383 4.57 14.41 24.83
C ILE A 383 4.89 13.01 25.35
N THR A 384 3.94 12.08 25.25
CA THR A 384 4.17 10.69 25.66
C THR A 384 5.08 9.96 24.67
N ALA A 385 5.74 8.88 25.10
CA ALA A 385 6.56 8.07 24.20
C ALA A 385 5.75 7.49 23.01
N ASN A 386 4.46 7.22 23.19
CA ASN A 386 3.59 6.76 22.10
C ASN A 386 3.28 7.87 21.09
N GLU A 387 2.88 9.05 21.57
CA GLU A 387 2.65 10.24 20.72
C GLU A 387 3.91 10.59 19.91
N ALA A 388 5.06 10.66 20.60
CA ALA A 388 6.34 10.97 20.00
C ALA A 388 6.76 9.94 18.95
N GLY A 389 6.54 8.63 19.19
CA GLY A 389 6.92 7.58 18.26
C GLY A 389 6.09 7.62 16.98
N GLN A 390 4.78 7.84 17.12
CA GLN A 390 3.87 7.99 15.99
C GLN A 390 4.21 9.23 15.14
N ALA A 391 4.47 10.38 15.79
CA ALA A 391 4.82 11.61 15.10
C ALA A 391 6.17 11.49 14.38
N LEU A 392 7.19 10.93 15.04
CA LEU A 392 8.55 10.85 14.51
C LEU A 392 8.66 9.93 13.29
N VAL A 393 7.99 8.76 13.30
CA VAL A 393 7.99 7.84 12.14
C VAL A 393 7.46 8.52 10.89
N VAL A 394 6.32 9.22 11.01
CA VAL A 394 5.69 9.92 9.88
C VAL A 394 6.57 11.09 9.44
N ALA A 395 7.03 11.91 10.39
CA ALA A 395 7.88 13.06 10.09
C ALA A 395 9.12 12.65 9.31
N PHE A 396 9.89 11.65 9.78
CA PHE A 396 11.13 11.22 9.12
C PHE A 396 10.88 10.57 7.75
N ASN A 397 9.75 9.87 7.57
CA ASN A 397 9.39 9.27 6.30
C ASN A 397 8.98 10.31 5.24
N HIS A 398 8.39 11.44 5.64
CA HIS A 398 7.90 12.49 4.73
C HIS A 398 8.84 13.68 4.57
N LEU A 399 9.78 13.86 5.51
CA LEU A 399 10.78 14.92 5.52
C LEU A 399 11.51 15.04 4.18
N SER A 400 11.75 16.27 3.73
CA SER A 400 12.62 16.52 2.59
C SER A 400 14.05 16.07 2.93
N ALA A 401 14.60 15.13 2.17
CA ALA A 401 15.89 14.54 2.46
C ALA A 401 17.01 15.49 2.00
N GLU A 402 17.27 16.52 2.79
CA GLU A 402 18.33 17.52 2.58
C GLU A 402 19.44 17.39 3.63
N PRO A 403 20.67 17.89 3.36
CA PRO A 403 21.78 17.79 4.31
C PRO A 403 21.46 18.35 5.71
N VAL A 404 20.79 19.51 5.78
CA VAL A 404 20.39 20.14 7.05
C VAL A 404 19.38 19.29 7.81
N SER A 405 18.40 18.72 7.09
CA SER A 405 17.37 17.86 7.67
C SER A 405 17.96 16.57 8.25
N VAL A 406 18.95 15.97 7.56
CA VAL A 406 19.65 14.78 8.06
C VAL A 406 20.48 15.10 9.32
N ALA A 407 21.15 16.26 9.35
CA ALA A 407 21.93 16.69 10.50
C ALA A 407 21.04 16.92 11.74
N LEU A 408 19.92 17.63 11.60
CA LEU A 408 18.96 17.84 12.69
C LEU A 408 18.33 16.52 13.16
N ALA A 409 17.99 15.62 12.23
CA ALA A 409 17.45 14.30 12.56
C ALA A 409 18.44 13.43 13.36
N GLN A 410 19.74 13.60 13.14
CA GLN A 410 20.79 12.88 13.87
C GLN A 410 20.77 13.20 15.37
N GLU A 411 20.39 14.42 15.76
CA GLU A 411 20.38 14.85 17.16
C GLU A 411 19.44 13.98 18.03
N PHE A 412 18.34 13.49 17.45
CA PHE A 412 17.38 12.59 18.13
C PHE A 412 18.01 11.29 18.63
N LEU A 413 19.13 10.84 18.04
CA LEU A 413 19.88 9.67 18.52
C LEU A 413 20.55 9.90 19.89
N THR A 414 20.68 11.17 20.31
CA THR A 414 21.38 11.57 21.54
C THR A 414 20.45 12.08 22.64
N ILE A 415 19.22 12.48 22.31
CA ILE A 415 18.26 13.02 23.27
C ILE A 415 17.87 11.95 24.31
N PRO A 416 17.96 12.23 25.63
CA PRO A 416 17.60 11.25 26.67
C PRO A 416 16.17 10.71 26.55
N PHE A 417 15.20 11.56 26.19
CA PHE A 417 13.81 11.16 26.01
C PHE A 417 13.62 10.09 24.92
N SER A 418 14.47 10.06 23.89
CA SER A 418 14.45 9.00 22.86
C SER A 418 14.71 7.61 23.46
N LYS A 419 15.35 7.53 24.63
CA LYS A 419 15.64 6.29 25.37
C LYS A 419 14.68 6.05 26.54
N SER A 420 13.62 6.86 26.67
CA SER A 420 12.62 6.72 27.75
C SER A 420 11.84 5.40 27.68
N HIS A 421 11.74 4.80 26.49
CA HIS A 421 11.05 3.54 26.27
C HIS A 421 11.71 2.74 25.13
N PRO A 422 11.81 1.39 25.21
CA PRO A 422 12.48 0.59 24.18
C PRO A 422 11.90 0.75 22.77
N LEU A 423 10.57 0.77 22.64
CA LEU A 423 9.91 0.97 21.33
C LEU A 423 10.23 2.35 20.75
N MET A 424 10.34 3.38 21.59
CA MET A 424 10.74 4.73 21.14
C MET A 424 12.16 4.69 20.59
N TRP A 425 13.10 4.12 21.34
CA TRP A 425 14.49 4.07 20.93
C TRP A 425 14.66 3.31 19.61
N ASN A 426 14.02 2.15 19.50
CA ASN A 426 14.00 1.38 18.25
C ASN A 426 13.47 2.23 17.09
N THR A 427 12.37 2.94 17.31
CA THR A 427 11.73 3.79 16.31
C THR A 427 12.65 4.89 15.81
N VAL A 428 13.31 5.62 16.73
CA VAL A 428 14.23 6.71 16.41
C VAL A 428 15.39 6.23 15.54
N VAL A 429 16.04 5.13 15.94
CA VAL A 429 17.22 4.60 15.24
C VAL A 429 16.84 4.05 13.86
N LEU A 430 15.72 3.34 13.75
CA LEU A 430 15.21 2.80 12.49
C LEU A 430 14.77 3.91 11.51
N ALA A 431 14.06 4.91 12.01
CA ALA A 431 13.60 6.06 11.22
C ALA A 431 14.79 6.87 10.68
N TYR A 432 15.85 7.06 11.47
CA TYR A 432 17.08 7.70 10.99
C TYR A 432 17.73 6.91 9.86
N GLY A 433 17.81 5.58 9.96
CA GLY A 433 18.29 4.74 8.87
C GLY A 433 17.47 4.92 7.58
N SER A 434 16.14 4.98 7.68
CA SER A 434 15.25 5.21 6.54
C SER A 434 15.45 6.59 5.90
N LEU A 435 15.70 7.62 6.70
CA LEU A 435 16.01 8.97 6.22
C LEU A 435 17.35 8.99 5.46
N VAL A 436 18.39 8.34 5.99
CA VAL A 436 19.70 8.19 5.32
C VAL A 436 19.54 7.51 3.96
N TYR A 437 18.71 6.45 3.87
CA TYR A 437 18.43 5.79 2.60
C TYR A 437 17.87 6.77 1.57
N ARG A 438 16.83 7.52 1.93
CA ARG A 438 16.14 8.48 1.05
C ARG A 438 17.09 9.59 0.60
N TYR A 439 17.93 10.11 1.51
CA TYR A 439 18.96 11.10 1.18
C TYR A 439 19.96 10.56 0.15
N CYS A 440 20.45 9.33 0.34
CA CYS A 440 21.38 8.70 -0.59
C CYS A 440 20.74 8.27 -1.93
N VAL A 441 19.41 8.26 -2.08
CA VAL A 441 18.77 8.03 -3.40
C VAL A 441 18.96 9.24 -4.31
N TYR A 442 18.99 10.45 -3.75
CA TYR A 442 19.08 11.70 -4.51
C TYR A 442 20.48 12.35 -4.46
N THR A 443 21.42 11.76 -3.71
CA THR A 443 22.78 12.28 -3.53
C THR A 443 23.80 11.19 -3.87
N ASP A 444 24.55 11.37 -4.95
CA ASP A 444 25.60 10.45 -5.41
C ASP A 444 26.90 11.23 -5.75
N PRO A 445 28.05 10.94 -5.11
CA PRO A 445 28.25 9.95 -4.05
C PRO A 445 27.60 10.37 -2.72
N CYS A 446 26.98 9.40 -2.02
CA CYS A 446 26.42 9.67 -0.69
C CYS A 446 27.55 9.82 0.37
N PRO A 447 27.53 10.87 1.22
CA PRO A 447 28.53 11.07 2.26
C PRO A 447 28.52 10.01 3.36
N ILE A 448 29.69 9.45 3.72
CA ILE A 448 29.81 8.48 4.82
C ILE A 448 29.41 9.06 6.19
N THR A 449 29.55 10.38 6.37
CA THR A 449 29.23 11.08 7.62
C THR A 449 27.79 10.87 8.07
N VAL A 450 26.85 10.69 7.14
CA VAL A 450 25.43 10.51 7.47
C VAL A 450 25.10 9.10 7.97
N VAL A 451 25.94 8.10 7.69
CA VAL A 451 25.75 6.73 8.19
C VAL A 451 26.64 6.41 9.39
N GLN A 452 27.66 7.23 9.64
CA GLN A 452 28.64 7.02 10.71
C GLN A 452 28.01 6.73 12.10
N PRO A 453 26.97 7.43 12.56
CA PRO A 453 26.34 7.14 13.86
C PRO A 453 25.83 5.70 13.98
N LEU A 454 25.32 5.12 12.88
CA LEU A 454 24.84 3.74 12.86
C LEU A 454 25.99 2.72 12.80
N LEU A 455 27.10 3.06 12.13
CA LEU A 455 28.31 2.24 12.10
C LEU A 455 28.97 2.17 13.49
N ASP A 456 29.00 3.31 14.19
CA ASP A 456 29.52 3.42 15.55
C ASP A 456 28.64 2.63 16.53
N MET A 457 27.31 2.73 16.38
CA MET A 457 26.37 1.96 17.20
C MET A 457 26.55 0.45 17.01
N ALA A 458 26.72 -0.03 15.78
CA ALA A 458 26.99 -1.45 15.52
C ALA A 458 28.31 -1.89 16.17
N THR A 459 29.37 -1.10 16.02
CA THR A 459 30.68 -1.40 16.62
C THR A 459 30.64 -1.38 18.15
N SER A 460 29.87 -0.46 18.74
CA SER A 460 29.63 -0.37 20.18
C SER A 460 28.82 -1.55 20.72
N GLY A 461 27.78 -1.99 19.99
CA GLY A 461 27.00 -3.18 20.35
C GLY A 461 27.87 -4.44 20.38
N LEU A 462 28.77 -4.57 19.41
CA LEU A 462 29.74 -5.68 19.36
C LEU A 462 30.74 -5.63 20.53
N SER A 463 31.29 -4.46 20.86
CA SER A 463 32.25 -4.33 21.96
C SER A 463 31.63 -4.55 23.33
N LYS A 464 30.37 -4.18 23.51
CA LYS A 464 29.58 -4.44 24.74
C LYS A 464 29.03 -5.85 24.82
N ASN A 465 29.12 -6.64 23.74
CA ASN A 465 28.47 -7.93 23.60
C ASN A 465 26.95 -7.87 23.88
N SER A 466 26.30 -6.79 23.42
CA SER A 466 24.87 -6.54 23.62
C SER A 466 24.09 -6.99 22.38
N GLU A 467 23.36 -8.11 22.49
CA GLU A 467 22.57 -8.66 21.36
C GLU A 467 21.54 -7.64 20.83
N GLU A 468 20.85 -6.94 21.74
CA GLU A 468 19.82 -5.96 21.39
C GLU A 468 20.39 -4.78 20.60
N ASP A 469 21.50 -4.20 21.07
CA ASP A 469 22.17 -3.08 20.41
C ASP A 469 22.70 -3.51 19.04
N MET A 470 23.27 -4.71 18.94
CA MET A 470 23.73 -5.27 17.66
C MET A 470 22.57 -5.42 16.69
N VAL A 471 21.46 -6.03 17.10
CA VAL A 471 20.29 -6.27 16.23
C VAL A 471 19.67 -4.95 15.76
N LEU A 472 19.46 -3.98 16.66
CA LEU A 472 18.90 -2.68 16.30
C LEU A 472 19.79 -1.93 15.31
N ALA A 473 21.10 -1.86 15.59
CA ALA A 473 22.05 -1.17 14.71
C ALA A 473 22.13 -1.83 13.33
N LEU A 474 22.15 -3.16 13.26
CA LEU A 474 22.16 -3.90 11.99
C LEU A 474 20.88 -3.67 11.18
N LYS A 475 19.72 -3.62 11.83
CA LYS A 475 18.44 -3.31 11.17
C LYS A 475 18.41 -1.88 10.64
N ALA A 476 18.91 -0.90 11.40
CA ALA A 476 19.01 0.48 10.96
C ALA A 476 20.03 0.67 9.82
N LEU A 477 21.16 -0.04 9.85
CA LEU A 477 22.10 -0.10 8.73
C LEU A 477 21.45 -0.75 7.50
N GLY A 478 20.59 -1.75 7.72
CA GLY A 478 19.78 -2.37 6.68
C GLY A 478 18.79 -1.39 6.03
N ASN A 479 18.16 -0.52 6.83
CA ASN A 479 17.33 0.57 6.32
C ASN A 479 18.17 1.56 5.50
N ALA A 480 19.30 2.04 6.05
CA ALA A 480 20.18 3.02 5.41
C ALA A 480 20.76 2.56 4.07
N ALA A 481 21.09 1.27 3.98
CA ALA A 481 21.66 0.62 2.79
C ALA A 481 22.81 1.43 2.15
N HIS A 482 23.69 1.98 2.99
CA HIS A 482 24.86 2.72 2.54
C HIS A 482 25.99 1.73 2.18
N PRO A 483 26.63 1.83 1.00
CA PRO A 483 27.68 0.88 0.59
C PRO A 483 28.84 0.76 1.59
N SER A 484 29.26 1.86 2.23
CA SER A 484 30.29 1.85 3.28
C SER A 484 29.93 0.98 4.50
N SER A 485 28.67 0.60 4.69
CA SER A 485 28.25 -0.30 5.77
C SER A 485 28.74 -1.72 5.58
N ILE A 486 29.05 -2.15 4.34
CA ILE A 486 29.43 -3.54 4.02
C ILE A 486 30.57 -4.03 4.92
N LYS A 487 31.66 -3.26 5.05
CA LYS A 487 32.81 -3.65 5.88
C LYS A 487 32.44 -3.86 7.35
N THR A 488 31.50 -3.08 7.88
CA THR A 488 30.99 -3.24 9.25
C THR A 488 30.07 -4.45 9.36
N LEU A 489 29.18 -4.67 8.39
CA LEU A 489 28.28 -5.84 8.36
C LEU A 489 29.06 -7.17 8.33
N LEU A 490 30.18 -7.24 7.60
CA LEU A 490 31.05 -8.41 7.55
C LEU A 490 31.61 -8.83 8.92
N LYS A 491 31.70 -7.91 9.90
CA LYS A 491 32.14 -8.23 11.26
C LYS A 491 31.17 -9.16 12.01
N PHE A 492 29.91 -9.21 11.56
CA PHE A 492 28.84 -9.99 12.19
C PHE A 492 28.52 -11.28 11.43
N LEU A 493 29.22 -11.55 10.33
CA LEU A 493 28.97 -12.70 9.47
C LEU A 493 30.02 -13.80 9.70
N PRO A 494 29.59 -15.05 9.94
CA PRO A 494 30.49 -16.18 10.01
C PRO A 494 31.17 -16.42 8.66
N GLY A 495 32.39 -16.96 8.66
CA GLY A 495 33.22 -17.14 7.44
C GLY A 495 33.96 -15.88 6.95
N TYR A 496 33.61 -14.69 7.44
CA TYR A 496 34.29 -13.44 7.09
C TYR A 496 35.17 -12.88 8.22
N THR A 497 34.71 -12.99 9.46
CA THR A 497 35.41 -12.48 10.63
C THR A 497 35.55 -13.57 11.68
N ALA A 498 36.77 -13.77 12.18
CA ALA A 498 37.03 -14.73 13.26
C ALA A 498 36.21 -14.36 14.51
N GLY A 499 35.55 -15.36 15.10
CA GLY A 499 34.69 -15.17 16.28
C GLY A 499 33.24 -14.81 15.98
N ALA A 500 32.90 -14.38 14.75
CA ALA A 500 31.51 -14.10 14.38
C ALA A 500 30.59 -15.34 14.45
N GLU A 501 31.16 -16.54 14.31
CA GLU A 501 30.49 -17.84 14.49
C GLU A 501 29.90 -18.02 15.90
N LYS A 502 30.48 -17.35 16.90
CA LYS A 502 30.02 -17.39 18.30
C LYS A 502 28.88 -16.41 18.59
N LEU A 503 28.61 -15.47 17.67
CA LEU A 503 27.51 -14.53 17.84
C LEU A 503 26.16 -15.29 17.76
N PRO A 504 25.13 -14.82 18.49
CA PRO A 504 23.80 -15.42 18.39
C PRO A 504 23.31 -15.45 16.94
N ILE A 505 22.64 -16.54 16.54
CA ILE A 505 22.03 -16.67 15.20
C ILE A 505 21.14 -15.46 14.91
N ARG A 506 20.50 -14.89 15.94
CA ARG A 506 19.68 -13.70 15.82
C ARG A 506 20.43 -12.48 15.29
N VAL A 507 21.66 -12.26 15.73
CA VAL A 507 22.56 -11.20 15.25
C VAL A 507 23.02 -11.49 13.82
N GLN A 508 23.49 -12.72 13.56
CA GLN A 508 23.94 -13.13 12.23
C GLN A 508 22.81 -12.98 11.18
N SER A 509 21.59 -13.38 11.52
CA SER A 509 20.41 -13.22 10.66
C SER A 509 20.04 -11.76 10.42
N ALA A 510 20.20 -10.90 11.42
CA ALA A 510 20.00 -9.45 11.23
C ALA A 510 21.04 -8.91 10.24
N ALA A 511 22.31 -9.30 10.38
CA ALA A 511 23.40 -8.88 9.49
C ALA A 511 23.18 -9.34 8.04
N VAL A 512 22.76 -10.60 7.81
CA VAL A 512 22.44 -11.07 6.45
C VAL A 512 21.27 -10.27 5.86
N GLN A 513 20.23 -10.00 6.65
CA GLN A 513 19.09 -9.22 6.15
C GLN A 513 19.41 -7.74 5.87
N SER A 514 20.46 -7.17 6.49
CA SER A 514 20.91 -5.81 6.18
C SER A 514 21.37 -5.64 4.73
N PHE A 515 21.68 -6.73 4.02
CA PHE A 515 22.07 -6.68 2.61
C PHE A 515 20.89 -6.58 1.62
N ARG A 516 19.63 -6.71 2.07
CA ARG A 516 18.46 -6.70 1.17
C ARG A 516 18.33 -5.45 0.30
N LEU A 517 18.44 -4.26 0.91
CA LEU A 517 18.38 -3.00 0.15
C LEU A 517 19.71 -2.68 -0.56
N LEU A 518 20.84 -3.20 -0.04
CA LEU A 518 22.13 -3.12 -0.71
C LEU A 518 22.16 -3.97 -1.99
N ALA A 519 21.39 -5.06 -2.06
CA ALA A 519 21.30 -5.93 -3.24
C ALA A 519 20.88 -5.17 -4.50
N SER A 520 20.14 -4.06 -4.35
CA SER A 520 19.74 -3.18 -5.46
C SER A 520 20.78 -2.08 -5.76
N ARG A 521 21.63 -1.71 -4.80
CA ARG A 521 22.62 -0.61 -4.93
C ARG A 521 23.99 -1.10 -5.37
N ASP A 522 24.44 -2.23 -4.81
CA ASP A 522 25.72 -2.86 -5.11
C ASP A 522 25.50 -4.39 -5.26
N PRO A 523 24.80 -4.83 -6.33
CA PRO A 523 24.43 -6.23 -6.51
C PRO A 523 25.63 -7.16 -6.57
N HIS A 524 26.75 -6.72 -7.15
CA HIS A 524 27.95 -7.55 -7.32
C HIS A 524 28.62 -7.86 -5.99
N SER A 525 28.93 -6.85 -5.16
CA SER A 525 29.52 -7.08 -3.84
C SER A 525 28.59 -7.93 -2.97
N VAL A 526 27.27 -7.70 -3.05
CA VAL A 526 26.30 -8.50 -2.29
C VAL A 526 26.28 -9.95 -2.75
N GLN A 527 26.29 -10.22 -4.06
CA GLN A 527 26.32 -11.58 -4.63
C GLN A 527 27.50 -12.38 -4.10
N ASP A 528 28.71 -11.81 -4.16
CA ASP A 528 29.93 -12.48 -3.67
C ASP A 528 29.79 -12.82 -2.18
N ILE A 529 29.27 -11.88 -1.39
CA ILE A 529 29.12 -12.05 0.05
C ILE A 529 28.17 -13.20 0.39
N VAL A 530 26.95 -13.14 -0.15
CA VAL A 530 25.87 -14.07 0.22
C VAL A 530 26.00 -15.42 -0.47
N LEU A 531 26.64 -15.51 -1.63
CA LEU A 531 26.94 -16.78 -2.28
C LEU A 531 27.89 -17.62 -1.41
N ASN A 532 28.94 -17.01 -0.87
CA ASN A 532 29.86 -17.70 0.04
C ASN A 532 29.12 -18.25 1.28
N LEU A 533 28.25 -17.43 1.88
CA LEU A 533 27.43 -17.87 3.02
C LEU A 533 26.48 -19.02 2.64
N PHE A 534 25.91 -19.01 1.44
CA PHE A 534 25.00 -20.06 0.98
C PHE A 534 25.72 -21.40 0.75
N VAL A 535 26.91 -21.37 0.12
CA VAL A 535 27.66 -22.57 -0.26
C VAL A 535 28.34 -23.24 0.94
N GLN A 536 28.69 -22.47 1.97
CA GLN A 536 29.38 -23.00 3.15
C GLN A 536 28.45 -23.87 4.03
N ARG A 537 28.51 -25.19 3.83
CA ARG A 537 27.62 -26.17 4.50
C ARG A 537 27.77 -26.26 6.03
N THR A 538 28.86 -25.75 6.59
CA THR A 538 29.09 -25.71 8.05
C THR A 538 28.29 -24.59 8.75
N LEU A 539 27.74 -23.64 8.00
CA LEU A 539 26.96 -22.55 8.57
C LEU A 539 25.55 -22.98 8.96
N PRO A 540 24.92 -22.31 9.95
CA PRO A 540 23.55 -22.62 10.34
C PRO A 540 22.57 -22.48 9.16
N ALA A 541 21.62 -23.41 9.06
CA ALA A 541 20.62 -23.45 7.99
C ALA A 541 19.89 -22.12 7.78
N GLU A 542 19.53 -21.42 8.86
CA GLU A 542 18.88 -20.10 8.79
C GLU A 542 19.73 -19.07 8.01
N ILE A 543 21.04 -19.01 8.26
CA ILE A 543 21.95 -18.07 7.61
C ILE A 543 22.05 -18.39 6.12
N ARG A 544 22.18 -19.67 5.77
CA ARG A 544 22.24 -20.14 4.37
C ARG A 544 20.94 -19.87 3.61
N MET A 545 19.77 -20.09 4.25
CA MET A 545 18.46 -19.79 3.67
C MET A 545 18.25 -18.28 3.46
N LEU A 546 18.60 -17.45 4.45
CA LEU A 546 18.52 -15.99 4.31
C LEU A 546 19.50 -15.48 3.24
N ALA A 547 20.70 -16.07 3.15
CA ALA A 547 21.67 -15.73 2.12
C ALA A 547 21.14 -16.09 0.72
N CYS A 548 20.54 -17.27 0.54
CA CYS A 548 19.86 -17.64 -0.71
C CYS A 548 18.72 -16.68 -1.07
N MET A 549 17.96 -16.23 -0.07
CA MET A 549 16.89 -15.24 -0.29
C MET A 549 17.44 -13.90 -0.78
N VAL A 550 18.46 -13.35 -0.11
CA VAL A 550 19.10 -12.08 -0.52
C VAL A 550 19.79 -12.24 -1.88
N LEU A 551 20.40 -13.40 -2.15
CA LEU A 551 21.03 -13.70 -3.43
C LEU A 551 20.04 -13.55 -4.59
N LEU A 552 18.82 -14.07 -4.45
CA LEU A 552 17.80 -13.94 -5.49
C LEU A 552 17.22 -12.52 -5.61
N GLU A 553 17.29 -11.70 -4.55
CA GLU A 553 16.95 -10.27 -4.62
C GLU A 553 17.92 -9.47 -5.51
N THR A 554 19.18 -9.93 -5.65
CA THR A 554 20.17 -9.32 -6.57
C THR A 554 19.89 -9.57 -8.05
N LYS A 555 18.82 -10.33 -8.37
CA LYS A 555 18.45 -10.75 -9.75
C LYS A 555 19.62 -11.43 -10.49
N PRO A 556 20.13 -12.56 -9.97
CA PRO A 556 21.36 -13.18 -10.45
C PRO A 556 21.24 -13.71 -11.88
N SER A 557 22.39 -13.83 -12.55
CA SER A 557 22.47 -14.36 -13.92
C SER A 557 22.13 -15.85 -13.98
N ILE A 558 21.82 -16.35 -15.17
CA ILE A 558 21.59 -17.79 -15.38
C ILE A 558 22.78 -18.65 -14.94
N ALA A 559 24.01 -18.17 -15.14
CA ALA A 559 25.21 -18.88 -14.71
C ALA A 559 25.24 -19.06 -13.19
N LEU A 560 24.88 -18.01 -12.44
CA LEU A 560 24.82 -18.09 -10.99
C LEU A 560 23.65 -18.96 -10.50
N ILE A 561 22.51 -18.94 -11.19
CA ILE A 561 21.40 -19.88 -10.93
C ILE A 561 21.82 -21.34 -11.19
N SER A 562 22.62 -21.61 -12.22
CA SER A 562 23.19 -22.94 -12.46
C SER A 562 24.10 -23.37 -11.32
N VAL A 563 24.97 -22.49 -10.82
CA VAL A 563 25.81 -22.77 -9.63
C VAL A 563 24.94 -23.12 -8.42
N ILE A 564 23.89 -22.34 -8.14
CA ILE A 564 22.95 -22.65 -7.05
C ILE A 564 22.31 -24.03 -7.25
N SER A 565 21.97 -24.38 -8.50
CA SER A 565 21.35 -25.67 -8.82
C SER A 565 22.30 -26.83 -8.53
N GLU A 566 23.56 -26.74 -8.93
CA GLU A 566 24.58 -27.77 -8.63
C GLU A 566 24.80 -27.90 -7.12
N VAL A 567 24.90 -26.78 -6.39
CA VAL A 567 25.02 -26.78 -4.93
C VAL A 567 23.82 -27.48 -4.28
N LEU A 568 22.61 -27.25 -4.78
CA LEU A 568 21.38 -27.89 -4.27
C LEU A 568 21.27 -29.38 -4.65
N LEU A 569 21.85 -29.81 -5.76
CA LEU A 569 21.93 -31.23 -6.12
C LEU A 569 22.81 -32.02 -5.16
N GLU A 570 23.74 -31.38 -4.48
CA GLU A 570 24.58 -32.00 -3.46
C GLU A 570 24.20 -31.63 -2.03
N GLU A 571 23.16 -30.80 -1.85
CA GLU A 571 22.74 -30.35 -0.52
C GLU A 571 22.23 -31.52 0.32
N THR A 572 22.73 -31.58 1.56
CA THR A 572 22.39 -32.61 2.54
C THR A 572 21.43 -32.08 3.61
N ASP A 573 21.46 -30.77 3.90
CA ASP A 573 20.50 -30.15 4.81
C ASP A 573 19.15 -29.96 4.11
N LEU A 574 18.17 -30.77 4.49
CA LEU A 574 16.83 -30.76 3.90
C LEU A 574 16.06 -29.45 4.17
N GLN A 575 16.40 -28.68 5.23
CA GLN A 575 15.80 -27.37 5.46
C GLN A 575 16.27 -26.38 4.39
N VAL A 576 17.58 -26.33 4.13
CA VAL A 576 18.17 -25.47 3.09
C VAL A 576 17.69 -25.92 1.71
N ALA A 577 17.75 -27.23 1.42
CA ALA A 577 17.33 -27.78 0.14
C ALA A 577 15.86 -27.48 -0.17
N SER A 578 14.95 -27.73 0.78
CA SER A 578 13.52 -27.46 0.62
C SER A 578 13.24 -25.97 0.42
N PHE A 579 13.85 -25.11 1.25
CA PHE A 579 13.63 -23.66 1.18
C PHE A 579 14.09 -23.11 -0.16
N SER A 580 15.35 -23.34 -0.53
CA SER A 580 15.93 -22.83 -1.76
C SER A 580 15.22 -23.39 -3.00
N TYR A 581 14.91 -24.68 -3.03
CA TYR A 581 14.11 -25.26 -4.13
C TYR A 581 12.74 -24.60 -4.25
N SER A 582 12.02 -24.42 -3.14
CA SER A 582 10.69 -23.80 -3.16
C SER A 582 10.71 -22.34 -3.59
N LEU A 583 11.76 -21.60 -3.24
CA LEU A 583 11.96 -20.21 -3.64
C LEU A 583 12.23 -20.10 -5.15
N LEU A 584 13.15 -20.91 -5.69
CA LEU A 584 13.37 -21.03 -7.14
C LEU A 584 12.09 -21.45 -7.87
N LYS A 585 11.31 -22.36 -7.28
CA LYS A 585 10.05 -22.85 -7.84
C LYS A 585 8.99 -21.76 -7.89
N GLY A 586 8.87 -20.96 -6.84
CA GLY A 586 7.98 -19.79 -6.80
C GLY A 586 8.30 -18.81 -7.92
N ILE A 587 9.57 -18.39 -8.01
CA ILE A 587 10.03 -17.44 -9.02
C ILE A 587 9.92 -18.01 -10.44
N SER A 588 10.14 -19.32 -10.65
CA SER A 588 10.03 -19.96 -11.97
C SER A 588 8.63 -19.85 -12.62
N LYS A 589 7.62 -19.50 -11.82
CA LYS A 589 6.22 -19.34 -12.24
C LYS A 589 5.76 -17.88 -12.20
N SER A 590 6.63 -16.97 -11.77
CA SER A 590 6.31 -15.56 -11.61
C SER A 590 5.92 -14.92 -12.94
N ARG A 591 4.89 -14.07 -12.87
CA ARG A 591 4.36 -13.30 -14.00
C ARG A 591 4.69 -11.82 -13.93
N THR A 592 5.31 -11.35 -12.85
CA THR A 592 5.71 -9.94 -12.73
C THR A 592 6.88 -9.59 -13.66
N PRO A 593 6.90 -8.38 -14.24
CA PRO A 593 7.95 -7.99 -15.19
C PRO A 593 9.35 -8.05 -14.59
N ASP A 594 9.54 -7.59 -13.35
CA ASP A 594 10.83 -7.58 -12.65
C ASP A 594 11.47 -8.96 -12.45
N ASN A 595 10.68 -10.04 -12.56
CA ASN A 595 11.15 -11.41 -12.44
C ASN A 595 11.34 -12.11 -13.80
N GLN A 596 11.04 -11.48 -14.94
CA GLN A 596 10.98 -12.15 -16.25
C GLN A 596 12.26 -12.93 -16.62
N HIS A 597 13.44 -12.34 -16.41
CA HIS A 597 14.71 -13.04 -16.70
C HIS A 597 15.01 -14.12 -15.66
N LEU A 598 14.81 -13.80 -14.38
CA LEU A 598 15.08 -14.71 -13.27
C LEU A 598 14.15 -15.93 -13.29
N SER A 599 12.87 -15.75 -13.64
CA SER A 599 11.88 -16.83 -13.77
C SER A 599 12.26 -17.81 -14.86
N THR A 600 12.82 -17.33 -15.97
CA THR A 600 13.34 -18.17 -17.06
C THR A 600 14.52 -19.02 -16.59
N ALA A 601 15.50 -18.42 -15.92
CA ALA A 601 16.64 -19.14 -15.36
C ALA A 601 16.20 -20.17 -14.30
N CYS A 602 15.33 -19.76 -13.38
CA CYS A 602 14.75 -20.63 -12.35
C CYS A 602 13.91 -21.77 -12.96
N ASN A 603 13.22 -21.55 -14.09
CA ASN A 603 12.46 -22.61 -14.76
C ASN A 603 13.37 -23.76 -15.22
N ILE A 604 14.54 -23.43 -15.75
CA ILE A 604 15.56 -24.41 -16.15
C ILE A 604 16.09 -25.13 -14.91
N ALA A 605 16.48 -24.40 -13.87
CA ALA A 605 16.94 -24.98 -12.60
C ALA A 605 15.93 -25.96 -12.00
N ILE A 606 14.64 -25.61 -12.01
CA ILE A 606 13.59 -26.45 -11.45
C ILE A 606 13.39 -27.75 -12.23
N LYS A 607 13.60 -27.77 -13.55
CA LYS A 607 13.58 -29.03 -14.32
C LYS A 607 14.68 -30.00 -13.87
N ILE A 608 15.85 -29.47 -13.49
CA ILE A 608 17.00 -30.24 -12.99
C ILE A 608 16.75 -30.70 -11.54
N LEU A 609 16.25 -29.81 -10.68
CA LEU A 609 16.11 -30.06 -9.25
C LEU A 609 14.86 -30.89 -8.88
N THR A 610 13.77 -30.79 -9.65
CA THR A 610 12.48 -31.43 -9.35
C THR A 610 12.58 -32.93 -9.09
N PRO A 611 13.32 -33.74 -9.89
CA PRO A 611 13.45 -35.17 -9.63
C PRO A 611 13.97 -35.49 -8.22
N LYS A 612 14.92 -34.70 -7.71
CA LYS A 612 15.51 -34.92 -6.38
C LYS A 612 14.75 -34.23 -5.25
N LEU A 613 14.31 -32.98 -5.43
CA LEU A 613 13.80 -32.14 -4.34
C LEU A 613 12.28 -31.89 -4.40
N GLY A 614 11.63 -32.31 -5.50
CA GLY A 614 10.22 -32.00 -5.76
C GLY A 614 9.21 -32.65 -4.83
N HIS A 615 9.61 -33.70 -4.11
CA HIS A 615 8.76 -34.46 -3.19
C HIS A 615 8.77 -33.92 -1.75
N LEU A 616 9.65 -32.95 -1.42
CA LEU A 616 9.78 -32.42 -0.06
C LEU A 616 8.49 -31.72 0.41
N SER A 617 8.01 -32.13 1.59
CA SER A 617 6.75 -31.70 2.23
C SER A 617 6.82 -30.27 2.81
N TYR A 618 5.79 -29.84 3.58
CA TYR A 618 5.81 -28.55 4.30
C TYR A 618 6.41 -28.64 5.72
N ARG A 619 6.91 -29.81 6.12
CA ARG A 619 7.66 -29.98 7.38
C ARG A 619 9.04 -29.31 7.36
N TYR A 620 9.58 -29.15 6.16
CA TYR A 620 10.81 -28.41 5.94
C TYR A 620 10.50 -26.95 5.62
N SER A 621 11.52 -26.11 5.78
CA SER A 621 11.50 -24.71 5.44
C SER A 621 11.04 -24.50 4.00
N LYS A 622 10.24 -23.46 3.77
CA LYS A 622 9.58 -23.25 2.48
C LYS A 622 9.24 -21.79 2.20
N ASN A 623 9.26 -21.44 0.93
CA ASN A 623 8.67 -20.22 0.40
C ASN A 623 7.38 -20.58 -0.37
N VAL A 624 6.37 -19.72 -0.22
CA VAL A 624 5.19 -19.68 -1.09
C VAL A 624 5.16 -18.33 -1.78
N HIS A 625 5.26 -18.33 -3.10
CA HIS A 625 5.18 -17.16 -3.96
C HIS A 625 3.83 -17.13 -4.69
N LEU A 626 3.15 -15.99 -4.63
CA LEU A 626 1.89 -15.73 -5.33
C LEU A 626 1.99 -14.40 -6.04
N ASP A 627 1.73 -14.36 -7.34
CA ASP A 627 1.74 -13.12 -8.08
C ASP A 627 0.71 -13.08 -9.22
N TRP A 628 0.43 -11.86 -9.67
CA TRP A 628 -0.30 -11.58 -10.90
C TRP A 628 0.14 -10.22 -11.43
N PHE A 629 0.08 -10.05 -12.75
CA PHE A 629 0.36 -8.78 -13.42
C PHE A 629 -0.50 -8.68 -14.67
N HIS A 630 -1.02 -7.48 -14.95
CA HIS A 630 -1.85 -7.21 -16.11
C HIS A 630 -1.21 -6.11 -16.98
N ASP A 631 -0.88 -6.44 -18.22
CA ASP A 631 -0.10 -5.57 -19.11
C ASP A 631 -0.86 -4.30 -19.53
N ASP A 632 -2.19 -4.37 -19.72
CA ASP A 632 -2.98 -3.18 -20.08
C ASP A 632 -3.12 -2.17 -18.93
N PHE A 633 -3.06 -2.63 -17.68
CA PHE A 633 -3.10 -1.76 -16.50
C PHE A 633 -1.70 -1.36 -16.00
N LEU A 634 -0.65 -2.04 -16.48
CA LEU A 634 0.71 -2.00 -15.91
C LEU A 634 0.70 -2.08 -14.39
N PHE A 635 -0.17 -2.96 -13.88
CA PHE A 635 -0.44 -3.13 -12.47
C PHE A 635 -0.40 -4.62 -12.10
N GLY A 636 0.13 -4.91 -10.91
CA GLY A 636 0.13 -6.26 -10.36
C GLY A 636 0.52 -6.26 -8.90
N THR A 637 0.36 -7.41 -8.26
CA THR A 637 0.82 -7.61 -6.88
C THR A 637 1.57 -8.93 -6.76
N SER A 638 2.56 -8.96 -5.89
CA SER A 638 3.23 -10.20 -5.49
C SER A 638 3.28 -10.32 -3.98
N ALA A 639 3.16 -11.56 -3.49
CA ALA A 639 3.22 -11.90 -2.09
C ALA A 639 4.13 -13.12 -1.88
N ASP A 640 5.04 -13.01 -0.93
CA ASP A 640 5.90 -14.10 -0.49
C ASP A 640 5.63 -14.45 0.97
N ILE A 641 5.49 -15.74 1.25
CA ILE A 641 5.42 -16.29 2.60
C ILE A 641 6.68 -17.15 2.81
N TYR A 642 7.59 -16.68 3.66
CA TYR A 642 8.81 -17.40 4.03
C TYR A 642 8.62 -18.08 5.38
N MET A 643 8.75 -19.40 5.42
CA MET A 643 8.66 -20.23 6.61
C MET A 643 10.00 -20.91 6.83
N LEU A 644 10.73 -20.51 7.87
CA LEU A 644 11.96 -21.17 8.28
C LEU A 644 11.62 -22.05 9.49
N GLN A 645 11.68 -23.35 9.25
CA GLN A 645 11.41 -24.39 10.23
C GLN A 645 12.71 -24.83 10.89
N ASN A 646 12.61 -25.22 12.16
CA ASN A 646 13.50 -26.20 12.77
C ASN A 646 12.68 -27.49 12.98
N GLU A 647 13.21 -28.56 13.57
CA GLU A 647 12.47 -29.85 13.75
C GLU A 647 11.13 -29.76 14.54
N SER A 648 10.60 -28.57 14.83
CA SER A 648 9.33 -28.32 15.52
C SER A 648 8.13 -28.05 14.57
N LEU A 649 6.92 -28.01 15.13
CA LEU A 649 5.66 -27.74 14.42
C LEU A 649 5.43 -26.25 14.11
N ILE A 650 6.06 -25.34 14.86
CA ILE A 650 5.93 -23.89 14.68
C ILE A 650 7.20 -23.38 14.00
N PRO A 651 7.07 -22.62 12.88
CA PRO A 651 8.22 -21.99 12.25
C PRO A 651 9.01 -21.16 13.24
N THR A 652 10.33 -21.34 13.23
CA THR A 652 11.26 -20.50 13.98
C THR A 652 11.15 -19.05 13.53
N LYS A 653 10.94 -18.86 12.22
CA LYS A 653 10.71 -17.56 11.62
C LYS A 653 9.66 -17.64 10.53
N LEU A 654 8.71 -16.71 10.57
CA LEU A 654 7.69 -16.50 9.54
C LEU A 654 7.83 -15.08 9.01
N MET A 655 7.85 -14.90 7.69
CA MET A 655 7.84 -13.58 7.07
C MET A 655 6.79 -13.54 5.96
N LEU A 656 5.94 -12.52 5.98
CA LEU A 656 4.97 -12.20 4.93
C LEU A 656 5.41 -10.90 4.26
N LYS A 657 5.71 -10.94 2.96
CA LYS A 657 6.18 -9.78 2.19
C LYS A 657 5.22 -9.51 1.04
N GLY A 658 4.69 -8.29 0.95
CA GLY A 658 3.84 -7.85 -0.15
C GLY A 658 4.49 -6.75 -0.99
N LYS A 659 4.40 -6.87 -2.31
CA LYS A 659 4.80 -5.82 -3.26
C LYS A 659 3.63 -5.46 -4.17
N MET A 660 3.58 -4.17 -4.52
CA MET A 660 2.72 -3.63 -5.56
C MET A 660 3.60 -3.18 -6.73
N HIS A 661 3.24 -3.60 -7.93
CA HIS A 661 3.84 -3.16 -9.18
C HIS A 661 2.85 -2.20 -9.82
N PHE A 662 3.26 -0.96 -10.08
CA PHE A 662 2.40 0.04 -10.70
C PHE A 662 3.23 1.05 -11.48
N ILE A 663 2.83 1.37 -12.72
CA ILE A 663 3.37 2.50 -13.49
C ILE A 663 4.91 2.47 -13.55
N GLY A 664 5.47 1.34 -13.95
CA GLY A 664 6.92 1.20 -14.09
C GLY A 664 7.71 1.28 -12.78
N ARG A 665 7.07 1.12 -11.61
CA ARG A 665 7.71 1.15 -10.28
C ARG A 665 7.23 0.00 -9.40
N ILE A 666 8.05 -0.34 -8.41
CA ILE A 666 7.76 -1.39 -7.43
C ILE A 666 7.74 -0.77 -6.04
N LEU A 667 6.63 -0.88 -5.34
CA LEU A 667 6.49 -0.47 -3.96
C LEU A 667 6.34 -1.70 -3.08
N GLN A 668 7.26 -1.90 -2.14
CA GLN A 668 7.11 -2.93 -1.13
C GLN A 668 6.18 -2.43 -0.02
N PHE A 669 4.86 -2.46 -0.26
CA PHE A 669 3.86 -1.84 0.61
C PHE A 669 3.99 -2.26 2.08
N LEU A 670 4.07 -3.56 2.37
CA LEU A 670 4.07 -4.06 3.74
C LEU A 670 4.82 -5.39 3.85
N GLU A 671 5.60 -5.54 4.91
CA GLU A 671 6.19 -6.82 5.33
C GLU A 671 6.03 -7.00 6.83
N PHE A 672 5.61 -8.19 7.25
CA PHE A 672 5.56 -8.59 8.65
C PHE A 672 6.48 -9.77 8.86
N GLY A 673 7.23 -9.77 9.96
CA GLY A 673 8.02 -10.92 10.33
C GLY A 673 7.95 -11.22 11.83
N PHE A 674 7.95 -12.51 12.13
CA PHE A 674 7.88 -13.06 13.47
C PHE A 674 9.00 -14.07 13.66
N ARG A 675 9.65 -14.03 14.82
CA ARG A 675 10.65 -15.01 15.26
C ARG A 675 10.25 -15.56 16.61
N ALA A 676 10.17 -16.87 16.74
CA ALA A 676 9.59 -17.56 17.89
C ALA A 676 10.58 -18.52 18.59
N ASP A 677 11.88 -18.21 18.58
CA ASP A 677 12.92 -19.08 19.16
C ASP A 677 12.63 -19.50 20.61
N GLY A 678 12.22 -18.54 21.45
CA GLY A 678 11.94 -18.83 22.86
C GLY A 678 10.65 -19.62 23.11
N LEU A 679 9.73 -19.72 22.14
CA LEU A 679 8.53 -20.55 22.25
C LEU A 679 8.80 -22.03 21.94
N LYS A 680 9.95 -22.36 21.36
CA LYS A 680 10.33 -23.74 21.04
C LYS A 680 10.34 -24.61 22.30
N GLU A 681 10.92 -24.11 23.40
CA GLU A 681 11.08 -24.85 24.66
C GLU A 681 9.75 -25.19 25.34
N LEU A 682 8.70 -24.38 25.15
CA LEU A 682 7.35 -24.71 25.63
C LEU A 682 6.74 -25.92 24.92
N LEU A 683 7.16 -26.18 23.68
CA LEU A 683 6.53 -27.16 22.79
C LEU A 683 7.36 -28.44 22.67
N VAL A 684 8.68 -28.35 22.88
CA VAL A 684 9.60 -29.50 22.89
C VAL A 684 9.22 -30.43 24.05
N GLY A 685 8.81 -31.65 23.72
CA GLY A 685 8.28 -32.65 24.69
C GLY A 685 6.75 -32.80 24.69
N LYS A 686 6.00 -31.76 24.31
CA LYS A 686 4.52 -31.80 24.19
C LYS A 686 4.03 -32.07 22.76
N ILE A 687 4.96 -32.22 21.81
CA ILE A 687 4.72 -32.57 20.38
C ILE A 687 3.82 -33.81 20.18
N PRO A 688 3.94 -34.92 20.96
CA PRO A 688 3.05 -36.06 20.80
C PRO A 688 1.58 -35.75 21.14
N GLN A 689 1.34 -34.78 22.04
CA GLN A 689 0.00 -34.33 22.42
C GLN A 689 -0.61 -33.41 21.34
N LEU A 690 0.19 -32.51 20.76
CA LEU A 690 -0.23 -31.66 19.63
C LEU A 690 -0.51 -32.44 18.34
N LYS A 691 0.17 -33.57 18.12
CA LYS A 691 -0.09 -34.47 16.97
C LYS A 691 -1.46 -35.16 17.05
N LYS A 692 -2.13 -35.19 18.21
CA LYS A 692 -3.49 -35.71 18.37
C LYS A 692 -4.59 -34.71 17.97
N GLY A 693 -4.25 -33.45 17.68
CA GLY A 693 -5.18 -32.43 17.15
C GLY A 693 -5.04 -31.07 17.82
N ILE A 694 -5.09 -29.99 17.04
CA ILE A 694 -5.00 -28.56 17.47
C ILE A 694 -6.33 -28.04 18.06
N THR A 695 -7.35 -28.87 18.09
CA THR A 695 -8.74 -28.52 18.43
C THR A 695 -9.05 -28.56 19.93
N ASP A 696 -8.13 -29.08 20.75
CA ASP A 696 -8.31 -29.18 22.19
C ASP A 696 -7.78 -27.93 22.92
N PHE A 697 -8.68 -26.98 23.21
CA PHE A 697 -8.36 -25.75 23.96
C PHE A 697 -7.85 -26.03 25.38
N ALA A 698 -8.22 -27.14 26.02
CA ALA A 698 -7.73 -27.48 27.36
C ALA A 698 -6.30 -28.06 27.30
N THR A 699 -5.99 -28.85 26.27
CA THR A 699 -4.60 -29.25 25.97
C THR A 699 -3.75 -28.03 25.63
N ILE A 700 -4.28 -27.06 24.87
CA ILE A 700 -3.61 -25.78 24.63
C ILE A 700 -3.40 -25.04 25.97
N MET A 701 -4.43 -24.89 26.81
CA MET A 701 -4.30 -24.22 28.12
C MET A 701 -3.35 -24.94 29.09
N ASN A 702 -3.29 -26.28 29.07
CA ASN A 702 -2.33 -27.09 29.84
C ASN A 702 -0.89 -27.03 29.27
N ILE A 703 -0.74 -26.76 27.98
CA ILE A 703 0.54 -26.39 27.39
C ILE A 703 0.93 -24.98 27.85
N LEU A 704 -0.04 -24.07 27.90
CA LEU A 704 0.15 -22.67 28.28
C LEU A 704 0.24 -22.44 29.80
N SER A 705 -0.03 -23.43 30.65
CA SER A 705 0.12 -23.32 32.10
C SER A 705 1.56 -23.52 32.59
N ASP A 706 2.45 -24.10 31.77
CA ASP A 706 3.88 -24.31 32.09
C ASP A 706 4.77 -23.07 31.80
N TRP A 707 4.17 -21.88 31.71
CA TRP A 707 4.89 -20.64 31.36
C TRP A 707 5.93 -20.19 32.41
N GLN A 708 5.92 -20.80 33.60
CA GLN A 708 6.94 -20.55 34.63
C GLN A 708 8.35 -21.00 34.19
N ASN A 709 8.46 -21.88 33.19
CA ASN A 709 9.73 -22.42 32.68
C ASN A 709 10.27 -21.66 31.45
N LEU A 710 9.76 -20.46 31.17
CA LEU A 710 10.18 -19.67 30.02
C LEU A 710 11.59 -19.07 30.21
N PRO A 711 12.42 -19.03 29.16
CA PRO A 711 13.75 -18.44 29.24
C PRO A 711 13.65 -16.92 29.52
N LYS A 712 14.40 -16.46 30.52
CA LYS A 712 14.37 -15.07 31.01
C LYS A 712 15.41 -14.17 30.36
N ASP A 713 16.45 -14.78 29.78
CA ASP A 713 17.63 -14.15 29.22
C ASP A 713 17.47 -13.77 27.74
N ARG A 714 16.40 -14.23 27.06
CA ARG A 714 16.15 -13.99 25.64
C ARG A 714 14.67 -13.74 25.32
N PRO A 715 14.35 -13.05 24.22
CA PRO A 715 12.96 -12.83 23.83
C PRO A 715 12.27 -14.13 23.39
N LEU A 716 10.98 -14.21 23.70
CA LEU A 716 10.10 -15.33 23.35
C LEU A 716 9.61 -15.20 21.91
N LEU A 717 9.19 -13.98 21.56
CA LEU A 717 8.73 -13.60 20.25
C LEU A 717 9.38 -12.26 19.88
N THR A 718 10.03 -12.17 18.73
CA THR A 718 10.39 -10.90 18.10
C THR A 718 9.45 -10.66 16.93
N ALA A 719 8.78 -9.52 16.90
CA ALA A 719 7.96 -9.08 15.78
C ALA A 719 8.57 -7.83 15.14
N TYR A 720 8.53 -7.75 13.82
CA TYR A 720 8.90 -6.54 13.08
C TYR A 720 7.91 -6.26 11.97
N ALA A 721 7.79 -4.98 11.60
CA ALA A 721 7.05 -4.56 10.42
C ALA A 721 7.94 -3.64 9.55
N ARG A 722 7.89 -3.86 8.23
CA ARG A 722 8.48 -2.98 7.24
C ARG A 722 7.40 -2.33 6.41
N VAL A 723 7.49 -1.01 6.23
CA VAL A 723 6.61 -0.21 5.39
C VAL A 723 7.46 0.36 4.26
N PHE A 724 7.03 0.19 3.02
CA PHE A 724 7.80 0.62 1.83
C PHE A 724 9.23 0.05 1.78
N GLY A 725 9.40 -1.19 2.27
CA GLY A 725 10.69 -1.87 2.34
C GLY A 725 11.60 -1.48 3.52
N GLN A 726 11.24 -0.43 4.27
CA GLN A 726 11.98 0.08 5.43
C GLN A 726 11.42 -0.48 6.72
N GLU A 727 12.26 -0.98 7.61
CA GLU A 727 11.83 -1.46 8.92
C GLU A 727 11.40 -0.28 9.81
N ALA A 728 10.13 -0.22 10.16
CA ALA A 728 9.52 0.90 10.89
C ALA A 728 9.15 0.53 12.34
N PHE A 729 9.08 -0.77 12.64
CA PHE A 729 8.69 -1.27 13.94
C PHE A 729 9.47 -2.54 14.28
N LEU A 730 9.96 -2.63 15.51
CA LEU A 730 10.63 -3.78 16.10
C LEU A 730 10.20 -3.91 17.57
N MET A 731 9.67 -5.07 17.94
CA MET A 731 9.25 -5.38 19.30
C MET A 731 9.72 -6.77 19.72
N ASP A 732 10.24 -6.85 20.94
CA ASP A 732 10.55 -8.09 21.62
C ASP A 732 9.55 -8.33 22.74
N VAL A 733 8.91 -9.50 22.71
CA VAL A 733 8.05 -10.00 23.78
C VAL A 733 8.88 -10.94 24.65
N ARG A 734 8.95 -10.62 25.93
CA ARG A 734 9.73 -11.35 26.93
C ARG A 734 8.83 -12.00 27.98
N GLU A 735 9.44 -12.86 28.78
CA GLU A 735 8.80 -13.59 29.87
C GLU A 735 8.12 -12.64 30.89
N ASP A 736 8.80 -11.57 31.29
CA ASP A 736 8.28 -10.55 32.22
C ASP A 736 7.03 -9.84 31.68
N SER A 737 7.03 -9.50 30.39
CA SER A 737 5.92 -8.85 29.69
C SER A 737 4.68 -9.75 29.70
N ILE A 738 4.91 -11.03 29.40
CA ILE A 738 3.90 -12.07 29.43
C ILE A 738 3.38 -12.31 30.86
N GLN A 739 4.26 -12.45 31.85
CA GLN A 739 3.88 -12.62 33.24
C GLN A 739 3.05 -11.45 33.73
N SER A 740 3.41 -10.21 33.35
CA SER A 740 2.66 -9.01 33.70
C SER A 740 1.25 -9.05 33.11
N ILE A 741 1.10 -9.47 31.86
CA ILE A 741 -0.22 -9.64 31.22
C ILE A 741 -1.00 -10.73 31.97
N ILE A 742 -0.45 -11.93 32.14
CA ILE A 742 -1.14 -13.03 32.85
C ILE A 742 -1.55 -12.63 34.25
N LYS A 743 -0.64 -12.05 35.04
CA LYS A 743 -0.95 -11.61 36.41
C LYS A 743 -2.07 -10.59 36.41
N SER A 744 -2.12 -9.69 35.42
CA SER A 744 -3.18 -8.68 35.32
C SER A 744 -4.55 -9.26 35.00
N PHE A 745 -4.62 -10.36 34.24
CA PHE A 745 -5.86 -11.05 33.83
C PHE A 745 -6.18 -12.31 34.65
N SER A 746 -5.35 -12.68 35.62
CA SER A 746 -5.54 -13.88 36.45
C SER A 746 -6.84 -13.79 37.27
N PRO A 747 -7.56 -14.91 37.50
CA PRO A 747 -8.65 -14.97 38.46
C PRO A 747 -8.25 -14.53 39.89
N SER A 748 -6.97 -14.62 40.23
CA SER A 748 -6.43 -14.17 41.52
C SER A 748 -5.99 -12.70 41.54
N ALA A 749 -6.08 -11.97 40.41
CA ALA A 749 -5.64 -10.59 40.32
C ALA A 749 -6.54 -9.69 41.17
N GLY A 750 -5.93 -8.90 42.06
CA GLY A 750 -6.64 -8.02 42.98
C GLY A 750 -6.77 -6.58 42.49
N LYS A 751 -7.06 -5.68 43.44
CA LYS A 751 -7.26 -4.24 43.20
C LYS A 751 -6.05 -3.51 42.65
N GLU A 752 -4.86 -4.08 42.83
CA GLU A 752 -3.59 -3.58 42.30
C GLU A 752 -3.44 -3.78 40.78
N SER A 753 -4.29 -4.59 40.14
CA SER A 753 -4.27 -4.81 38.70
C SER A 753 -4.85 -3.63 37.91
N LYS A 754 -4.17 -3.20 36.82
CA LYS A 754 -4.72 -2.22 35.87
C LYS A 754 -6.02 -2.69 35.19
N VAL A 755 -6.23 -4.01 35.09
CA VAL A 755 -7.46 -4.58 34.55
C VAL A 755 -8.63 -4.37 35.53
N TRP A 756 -8.37 -4.46 36.83
CA TRP A 756 -9.36 -4.15 37.86
C TRP A 756 -9.87 -2.72 37.73
N GLU A 757 -8.97 -1.75 37.60
CA GLU A 757 -9.31 -0.33 37.37
C GLU A 757 -10.20 -0.17 36.13
N LYS A 758 -9.84 -0.84 35.01
CA LYS A 758 -10.65 -0.78 33.78
C LYS A 758 -12.03 -1.40 33.93
N ILE A 759 -12.17 -2.47 34.71
CA ILE A 759 -13.48 -3.06 35.00
C ILE A 759 -14.32 -2.10 35.83
N GLN A 760 -13.71 -1.42 36.81
CA GLN A 760 -14.41 -0.37 37.58
C GLN A 760 -14.82 0.81 36.70
N ASP A 761 -13.99 1.23 35.75
CA ASP A 761 -14.33 2.26 34.76
C ASP A 761 -15.56 1.85 33.94
N VAL A 762 -15.58 0.60 33.46
CA VAL A 762 -16.70 0.05 32.69
C VAL A 762 -17.96 -0.09 33.58
N GLN A 763 -17.82 -0.43 34.87
CA GLN A 763 -18.97 -0.47 35.80
C GLN A 763 -19.58 0.92 36.03
N LYS A 764 -18.75 1.96 36.12
CA LYS A 764 -19.19 3.37 36.25
C LYS A 764 -19.77 3.91 34.93
N GLY A 765 -19.48 3.26 33.81
CA GLY A 765 -19.78 3.72 32.47
C GLY A 765 -18.58 4.50 31.91
N THR A 766 -18.03 4.01 30.81
CA THR A 766 -16.85 4.61 30.16
C THR A 766 -17.18 5.00 28.72
N SER A 767 -16.58 6.09 28.26
CA SER A 767 -16.61 6.53 26.86
C SER A 767 -15.17 6.78 26.43
N TRP A 768 -14.75 6.10 25.38
CA TRP A 768 -13.43 6.22 24.80
C TRP A 768 -13.54 6.59 23.33
N HIS A 769 -12.74 7.56 22.90
CA HIS A 769 -12.68 8.02 21.53
C HIS A 769 -11.22 8.12 21.07
N TRP A 770 -10.97 7.72 19.82
CA TRP A 770 -9.68 7.85 19.18
C TRP A 770 -9.85 8.13 17.69
N THR A 771 -9.15 9.15 17.21
CA THR A 771 -9.07 9.54 15.80
C THR A 771 -7.62 9.63 15.36
N LYS A 772 -7.35 9.23 14.11
CA LYS A 772 -6.03 9.35 13.48
C LYS A 772 -6.14 9.80 12.02
N PRO A 773 -6.11 11.12 11.75
CA PRO A 773 -5.93 11.66 10.42
C PRO A 773 -4.46 11.54 10.03
N HIS A 774 -4.14 11.12 8.81
CA HIS A 774 -2.76 11.13 8.31
C HIS A 774 -2.71 11.13 6.78
N LEU A 775 -1.64 11.70 6.24
CA LEU A 775 -1.24 11.49 4.85
C LEU A 775 -0.44 10.18 4.79
N VAL A 776 -0.77 9.27 3.88
CA VAL A 776 -0.04 7.99 3.72
C VAL A 776 1.11 8.16 2.75
N TYR A 777 0.88 8.89 1.66
CA TYR A 777 1.93 9.30 0.73
C TYR A 777 1.53 10.57 -0.05
N GLU A 778 2.55 11.35 -0.41
CA GLU A 778 2.54 12.39 -1.42
C GLU A 778 3.62 12.05 -2.43
N ALA A 779 3.24 11.81 -3.68
CA ALA A 779 4.18 11.59 -4.77
C ALA A 779 4.01 12.68 -5.83
N ARG A 780 5.09 13.31 -6.26
CA ARG A 780 5.07 14.42 -7.22
C ARG A 780 6.17 14.29 -8.24
N PHE A 781 5.82 14.45 -9.51
CA PHE A 781 6.73 14.61 -10.63
C PHE A 781 6.45 15.96 -11.27
N ILE A 782 7.48 16.82 -11.34
CA ILE A 782 7.35 18.18 -11.88
C ILE A 782 8.39 18.37 -12.98
N GLN A 783 7.96 18.89 -14.13
CA GLN A 783 8.80 19.19 -15.29
C GLN A 783 8.37 20.56 -15.86
N PRO A 784 9.28 21.41 -16.37
CA PRO A 784 8.89 22.64 -17.05
C PRO A 784 8.31 22.34 -18.42
N THR A 785 7.43 23.22 -18.87
CA THR A 785 7.03 23.35 -20.26
C THR A 785 7.89 24.40 -20.98
N CYS A 786 7.81 24.46 -22.30
CA CYS A 786 8.44 25.46 -23.15
C CYS A 786 7.99 26.91 -22.85
N LEU A 787 6.88 27.06 -22.12
CA LEU A 787 6.35 28.34 -21.64
C LEU A 787 6.92 28.77 -20.28
N GLY A 788 7.73 27.91 -19.64
CA GLY A 788 8.23 28.16 -18.30
C GLY A 788 7.23 27.87 -17.18
N LEU A 789 6.11 27.22 -17.51
CA LEU A 789 5.12 26.75 -16.54
C LEU A 789 5.43 25.32 -16.11
N PRO A 790 5.31 24.96 -14.82
CA PRO A 790 5.53 23.59 -14.35
C PRO A 790 4.31 22.72 -14.65
N VAL A 791 4.50 21.69 -15.47
CA VAL A 791 3.58 20.56 -15.48
C VAL A 791 3.88 19.65 -14.31
N GLU A 792 2.83 19.27 -13.58
CA GLU A 792 2.90 18.44 -12.41
C GLU A 792 1.98 17.22 -12.57
N ILE A 793 2.55 16.05 -12.28
CA ILE A 793 1.80 14.82 -11.99
C ILE A 793 1.93 14.57 -10.51
N SER A 794 0.81 14.52 -9.78
CA SER A 794 0.86 14.28 -8.35
C SER A 794 -0.20 13.29 -7.87
N LYS A 795 0.12 12.64 -6.75
CA LYS A 795 -0.76 11.70 -6.06
C LYS A 795 -0.77 12.00 -4.58
N TYR A 796 -1.96 12.12 -4.02
CA TYR A 796 -2.18 12.33 -2.59
C TYR A 796 -3.10 11.24 -2.07
N TYR A 797 -2.72 10.60 -0.97
CA TYR A 797 -3.53 9.59 -0.32
C TYR A 797 -3.65 9.87 1.17
N SER A 798 -4.79 10.41 1.60
CA SER A 798 -5.07 10.73 3.01
C SER A 798 -6.09 9.79 3.60
N ILE A 799 -5.93 9.47 4.88
CA ILE A 799 -6.83 8.58 5.61
C ILE A 799 -7.20 9.22 6.93
N ILE A 800 -8.46 9.07 7.33
CA ILE A 800 -8.92 9.29 8.69
C ILE A 800 -9.53 8.00 9.23
N ASN A 801 -9.04 7.58 10.39
CA ASN A 801 -9.61 6.49 11.16
C ASN A 801 -10.29 7.08 12.41
N ALA A 802 -11.46 6.59 12.78
CA ALA A 802 -12.13 6.94 14.02
C ALA A 802 -12.66 5.67 14.70
N ILE A 803 -12.46 5.60 16.02
CA ILE A 803 -13.02 4.56 16.88
C ILE A 803 -13.64 5.25 18.08
N THR A 804 -14.89 4.91 18.39
CA THR A 804 -15.61 5.41 19.54
C THR A 804 -16.33 4.26 20.22
N VAL A 805 -16.18 4.14 21.52
CA VAL A 805 -16.76 3.05 22.31
C VAL A 805 -17.34 3.63 23.59
N LYS A 806 -18.63 3.40 23.80
CA LYS A 806 -19.32 3.58 25.08
C LYS A 806 -19.67 2.21 25.62
N ALA A 807 -19.28 1.95 26.86
CA ALA A 807 -19.53 0.67 27.50
C ALA A 807 -19.93 0.88 28.97
N LYS A 808 -20.95 0.14 29.40
CA LYS A 808 -21.37 0.09 30.80
C LYS A 808 -21.68 -1.34 31.21
N ALA A 809 -21.10 -1.83 32.30
CA ALA A 809 -21.38 -3.17 32.82
C ALA A 809 -22.05 -3.12 34.20
N GLU A 810 -23.12 -3.89 34.36
CA GLU A 810 -23.73 -4.22 35.65
C GLU A 810 -23.30 -5.64 36.04
N ILE A 811 -22.71 -5.80 37.22
CA ILE A 811 -22.11 -7.06 37.66
C ILE A 811 -22.66 -7.39 39.04
N ASN A 812 -23.35 -8.53 39.16
CA ASN A 812 -24.05 -8.93 40.39
C ASN A 812 -23.68 -10.37 40.81
N PRO A 813 -23.09 -10.58 42.00
CA PRO A 813 -22.49 -9.57 42.87
C PRO A 813 -21.25 -8.93 42.21
N PRO A 814 -20.94 -7.66 42.52
CA PRO A 814 -19.72 -7.02 42.02
C PRO A 814 -18.49 -7.66 42.66
N PRO A 815 -17.35 -7.76 41.93
CA PRO A 815 -16.12 -8.34 42.47
C PRO A 815 -15.59 -7.48 43.62
N LYS A 816 -15.15 -8.10 44.72
CA LYS A 816 -14.69 -7.42 45.95
C LYS A 816 -13.19 -7.46 46.14
N GLU A 817 -12.56 -8.60 45.89
CA GLU A 817 -11.14 -8.83 46.16
C GLU A 817 -10.37 -9.28 44.92
N HIS A 818 -10.92 -10.20 44.11
CA HIS A 818 -10.19 -10.77 42.98
C HIS A 818 -11.06 -10.97 41.72
N LEU A 819 -10.45 -10.88 40.53
CA LEU A 819 -11.17 -10.95 39.24
C LEU A 819 -11.93 -12.28 39.03
N GLY A 820 -11.52 -13.34 39.70
CA GLY A 820 -12.17 -14.67 39.62
C GLY A 820 -13.62 -14.66 40.10
N GLU A 821 -14.01 -13.71 40.95
CA GLU A 821 -15.41 -13.54 41.37
C GLU A 821 -16.35 -13.30 40.18
N LEU A 822 -15.84 -12.66 39.11
CA LEU A 822 -16.58 -12.41 37.86
C LEU A 822 -17.06 -13.69 37.17
N LEU A 823 -16.36 -14.82 37.37
CA LEU A 823 -16.76 -16.10 36.80
C LEU A 823 -18.06 -16.64 37.41
N SER A 824 -18.45 -16.13 38.58
CA SER A 824 -19.66 -16.53 39.32
C SER A 824 -20.77 -15.47 39.31
N SER A 825 -20.48 -14.28 38.77
CA SER A 825 -21.40 -13.14 38.72
C SER A 825 -22.25 -13.15 37.46
N ASP A 826 -23.46 -12.59 37.57
CA ASP A 826 -24.28 -12.23 36.43
C ASP A 826 -23.79 -10.90 35.88
N ILE A 827 -23.46 -10.87 34.60
CA ILE A 827 -22.88 -9.69 33.93
C ILE A 827 -23.86 -9.22 32.86
N SER A 828 -24.30 -7.97 32.95
CA SER A 828 -25.05 -7.27 31.89
C SER A 828 -24.21 -6.12 31.35
N LEU A 829 -23.69 -6.28 30.14
CA LEU A 829 -22.85 -5.30 29.45
C LEU A 829 -23.66 -4.61 28.35
N HIS A 830 -23.85 -3.31 28.48
CA HIS A 830 -24.36 -2.45 27.42
C HIS A 830 -23.19 -1.84 26.65
N THR A 831 -23.21 -1.95 25.32
CA THR A 831 -22.22 -1.31 24.45
C THR A 831 -22.87 -0.56 23.30
N ASP A 832 -22.32 0.61 22.99
CA ASP A 832 -22.66 1.46 21.85
C ASP A 832 -21.35 2.01 21.29
N GLY A 833 -21.09 1.84 20.01
CA GLY A 833 -19.84 2.28 19.43
C GLY A 833 -19.84 2.36 17.92
N PHE A 834 -18.70 2.83 17.42
CA PHE A 834 -18.46 3.10 16.02
C PHE A 834 -17.00 2.85 15.68
N VAL A 835 -16.74 2.17 14.56
CA VAL A 835 -15.42 2.09 13.93
C VAL A 835 -15.60 2.53 12.49
N GLY A 836 -14.81 3.49 12.04
CA GLY A 836 -14.87 3.96 10.66
C GLY A 836 -13.53 4.40 10.11
N VAL A 837 -13.44 4.34 8.79
CA VAL A 837 -12.30 4.83 8.03
C VAL A 837 -12.80 5.53 6.76
N THR A 838 -12.27 6.71 6.49
CA THR A 838 -12.40 7.37 5.18
C THR A 838 -11.03 7.53 4.57
N LYS A 839 -10.91 7.16 3.29
CA LYS A 839 -9.68 7.23 2.50
C LYS A 839 -9.96 8.09 1.28
N ASP A 840 -9.20 9.16 1.11
CA ASP A 840 -9.25 10.03 -0.06
C ASP A 840 -7.97 9.84 -0.88
N HIS A 841 -8.13 9.54 -2.17
CA HIS A 841 -7.04 9.42 -3.11
C HIS A 841 -7.26 10.38 -4.28
N PHE A 842 -6.23 11.17 -4.57
CA PHE A 842 -6.23 12.17 -5.63
C PHE A 842 -5.11 11.89 -6.61
N VAL A 843 -5.39 12.01 -7.91
CA VAL A 843 -4.38 12.05 -8.96
C VAL A 843 -4.59 13.31 -9.78
N PHE A 844 -3.56 14.12 -9.92
CA PHE A 844 -3.57 15.34 -10.71
C PHE A 844 -2.58 15.26 -11.86
N HIS A 845 -2.95 15.82 -13.01
CA HIS A 845 -2.06 16.09 -14.15
C HIS A 845 -2.40 17.44 -14.76
N GLY A 846 -1.46 18.37 -14.77
CA GLY A 846 -1.63 19.71 -15.36
C GLY A 846 -0.65 20.73 -14.82
N ILE A 847 -0.94 22.02 -14.98
CA ILE A 847 -0.13 23.12 -14.45
C ILE A 847 -0.52 23.43 -13.01
N ASN A 848 0.47 23.51 -12.12
CA ASN A 848 0.27 23.91 -10.72
C ASN A 848 1.25 25.01 -10.31
N THR A 849 0.74 26.20 -9.99
CA THR A 849 1.53 27.34 -9.52
C THR A 849 0.80 28.06 -8.38
N GLU A 850 1.48 28.97 -7.68
CA GLU A 850 0.86 29.88 -6.71
C GLU A 850 -0.02 30.97 -7.36
N LEU A 851 -0.04 31.05 -8.70
CA LEU A 851 -0.83 32.00 -9.47
C LEU A 851 -2.16 31.38 -9.93
N PHE A 852 -2.10 30.16 -10.47
CA PHE A 852 -3.23 29.40 -10.99
C PHE A 852 -2.94 27.90 -11.08
N GLN A 853 -3.99 27.10 -11.22
CA GLN A 853 -3.96 25.66 -11.46
C GLN A 853 -4.89 25.32 -12.64
N CYS A 854 -4.42 24.51 -13.57
CA CYS A 854 -5.26 23.98 -14.65
C CYS A 854 -4.87 22.53 -14.93
N GLY A 855 -5.84 21.63 -15.09
CA GLY A 855 -5.53 20.23 -15.32
C GLY A 855 -6.70 19.28 -15.19
N THR A 856 -6.36 18.00 -15.08
CA THR A 856 -7.31 16.89 -14.91
C THR A 856 -7.12 16.28 -13.51
N GLU A 857 -8.23 16.03 -12.80
CA GLU A 857 -8.25 15.45 -11.45
C GLU A 857 -9.05 14.14 -11.43
N LEU A 858 -8.46 13.09 -10.88
CA LEU A 858 -9.17 11.90 -10.44
C LEU A 858 -9.29 11.93 -8.91
N LYS A 859 -10.52 11.92 -8.40
CA LYS A 859 -10.83 11.81 -6.98
C LYS A 859 -11.49 10.48 -6.69
N SER A 860 -10.91 9.72 -5.77
CA SER A 860 -11.47 8.50 -5.22
C SER A 860 -11.68 8.66 -3.73
N LYS A 861 -12.85 8.25 -3.24
CA LYS A 861 -13.19 8.23 -1.82
C LYS A 861 -13.68 6.84 -1.46
N ILE A 862 -13.07 6.23 -0.45
CA ILE A 862 -13.48 4.94 0.11
C ILE A 862 -13.89 5.18 1.55
N VAL A 863 -15.13 4.85 1.88
CA VAL A 863 -15.68 4.97 3.22
C VAL A 863 -15.99 3.57 3.74
N SER A 864 -15.66 3.30 4.99
CA SER A 864 -16.13 2.12 5.71
C SER A 864 -16.56 2.57 7.09
N ALA A 865 -17.75 2.17 7.52
CA ALA A 865 -18.37 2.65 8.74
C ALA A 865 -19.16 1.51 9.39
N LEU A 866 -18.78 1.12 10.59
CA LEU A 866 -19.42 0.04 11.33
C LEU A 866 -19.88 0.56 12.69
N PRO A 867 -21.12 1.05 12.81
CA PRO A 867 -21.75 1.28 14.09
C PRO A 867 -22.21 -0.04 14.71
N TRP A 868 -22.20 -0.13 16.05
CA TRP A 868 -22.82 -1.24 16.77
C TRP A 868 -23.51 -0.73 18.03
N ALA A 869 -24.61 -1.38 18.39
CA ALA A 869 -25.24 -1.24 19.70
C ALA A 869 -25.80 -2.61 20.10
N PHE A 870 -25.34 -3.14 21.24
CA PHE A 870 -25.85 -4.40 21.76
C PHE A 870 -25.76 -4.49 23.27
N ASP A 871 -26.71 -5.23 23.86
CA ASP A 871 -26.64 -5.68 25.25
C ASP A 871 -26.21 -7.14 25.30
N LEU A 872 -25.19 -7.44 26.09
CA LEU A 872 -24.73 -8.79 26.36
C LEU A 872 -25.04 -9.15 27.81
N LYS A 873 -25.84 -10.20 28.01
CA LYS A 873 -26.10 -10.80 29.33
C LYS A 873 -25.41 -12.15 29.43
N ILE A 874 -24.59 -12.31 30.45
CA ILE A 874 -23.83 -13.52 30.73
C ILE A 874 -24.27 -14.04 32.10
N ASN A 875 -24.92 -15.20 32.12
CA ASN A 875 -25.20 -15.96 33.33
C ASN A 875 -24.41 -17.26 33.29
N ARG A 876 -23.28 -17.28 34.01
CA ARG A 876 -22.38 -18.44 34.02
C ARG A 876 -23.00 -19.64 34.77
N LYS A 877 -23.79 -19.40 35.82
CA LYS A 877 -24.43 -20.47 36.61
C LYS A 877 -25.42 -21.27 35.78
N GLU A 878 -26.15 -20.59 34.91
CA GLU A 878 -27.12 -21.20 33.98
C GLU A 878 -26.51 -21.58 32.63
N GLN A 879 -25.21 -21.32 32.42
CA GLN A 879 -24.53 -21.46 31.11
C GLN A 879 -25.32 -20.79 29.98
N LYS A 880 -25.91 -19.63 30.28
CA LYS A 880 -26.79 -18.88 29.39
C LYS A 880 -26.12 -17.56 29.00
N TYR A 881 -26.00 -17.36 27.69
CA TYR A 881 -25.46 -16.15 27.08
C TYR A 881 -26.52 -15.56 26.18
N GLU A 882 -26.87 -14.30 26.38
CA GLU A 882 -27.91 -13.62 25.62
C GLU A 882 -27.34 -12.33 25.05
N MET A 883 -27.23 -12.24 23.74
CA MET A 883 -26.86 -11.03 23.02
C MET A 883 -28.10 -10.43 22.38
N ASN A 884 -28.27 -9.14 22.58
CA ASN A 884 -29.45 -8.39 22.21
C ASN A 884 -29.03 -7.25 21.29
N LEU A 885 -29.38 -7.38 20.02
CA LEU A 885 -29.08 -6.41 18.97
C LEU A 885 -30.32 -5.55 18.74
N THR A 886 -30.11 -4.25 18.54
CA THR A 886 -31.18 -3.38 18.04
C THR A 886 -31.28 -3.51 16.52
N PRO A 887 -32.46 -3.77 15.94
CA PRO A 887 -32.66 -3.75 14.50
C PRO A 887 -32.29 -2.40 13.91
N ILE A 888 -31.85 -2.40 12.65
CA ILE A 888 -31.45 -1.19 11.96
C ILE A 888 -32.71 -0.39 11.59
N LYS A 889 -32.78 0.85 12.09
CA LYS A 889 -33.94 1.75 11.89
C LYS A 889 -33.80 2.68 10.70
N THR A 890 -32.58 2.89 10.22
CA THR A 890 -32.24 3.81 9.13
C THR A 890 -31.23 3.16 8.21
N VAL A 891 -31.23 3.58 6.94
CA VAL A 891 -30.20 3.17 5.98
C VAL A 891 -28.82 3.48 6.54
N THR A 892 -27.99 2.45 6.67
CA THR A 892 -26.64 2.51 7.23
C THR A 892 -25.67 1.99 6.18
N GLU A 893 -24.89 2.90 5.61
CA GLU A 893 -23.86 2.54 4.64
C GLU A 893 -22.62 2.00 5.36
N LEU A 894 -22.35 0.70 5.17
CA LEU A 894 -21.21 0.02 5.81
C LEU A 894 -19.92 0.21 5.04
N PHE A 895 -20.02 0.26 3.72
CA PHE A 895 -18.90 0.45 2.82
C PHE A 895 -19.36 1.18 1.58
N SER A 896 -18.58 2.15 1.12
CA SER A 896 -18.77 2.73 -0.19
C SER A 896 -17.46 3.12 -0.86
N VAL A 897 -17.50 3.08 -2.18
CA VAL A 897 -16.43 3.57 -3.05
C VAL A 897 -17.06 4.52 -4.04
N LYS A 898 -16.55 5.75 -4.07
CA LYS A 898 -16.94 6.78 -5.02
C LYS A 898 -15.71 7.19 -5.84
N TYR A 899 -15.79 7.03 -7.15
CA TYR A 899 -14.84 7.57 -8.12
C TYR A 899 -15.50 8.72 -8.87
N VAL A 900 -14.77 9.82 -8.99
CA VAL A 900 -15.17 10.97 -9.79
C VAL A 900 -13.94 11.46 -10.56
N PHE A 901 -14.07 11.54 -11.88
CA PHE A 901 -13.04 12.11 -12.75
C PHE A 901 -13.57 13.43 -13.33
N HIS A 902 -12.85 14.53 -13.12
CA HIS A 902 -13.22 15.86 -13.59
C HIS A 902 -12.02 16.56 -14.26
N ASP A 903 -12.27 17.31 -15.33
CA ASP A 903 -11.33 18.26 -15.92
C ASP A 903 -11.62 19.65 -15.32
N TYR A 904 -10.61 20.40 -14.86
CA TYR A 904 -10.81 21.66 -14.12
C TYR A 904 -9.83 22.78 -14.46
N TYR A 905 -10.30 24.01 -14.26
CA TYR A 905 -9.47 25.22 -14.12
C TYR A 905 -9.76 25.88 -12.76
N ARG A 906 -8.73 26.19 -11.96
CA ARG A 906 -8.84 26.93 -10.69
C ARG A 906 -7.83 28.09 -10.73
N SER A 907 -8.26 29.31 -10.41
CA SER A 907 -7.38 30.47 -10.26
C SER A 907 -7.50 31.02 -8.84
N PHE A 908 -6.40 31.53 -8.24
CA PHE A 908 -6.36 32.11 -6.88
C PHE A 908 -7.35 33.27 -6.68
N LEU A 909 -7.91 33.77 -7.79
CA LEU A 909 -8.56 35.06 -7.91
C LEU A 909 -10.03 34.94 -8.37
N ILE A 910 -10.48 33.72 -8.71
CA ILE A 910 -11.87 33.39 -9.05
C ILE A 910 -12.40 32.43 -7.97
N GLN A 911 -13.20 32.96 -7.05
CA GLN A 911 -13.87 32.21 -5.97
C GLN A 911 -15.12 31.44 -6.46
N ASN A 912 -15.34 31.36 -7.77
CA ASN A 912 -16.35 30.49 -8.34
C ASN A 912 -15.70 29.11 -8.56
N ASN A 913 -16.00 28.17 -7.67
CA ASN A 913 -16.04 26.77 -8.05
C ASN A 913 -17.15 26.63 -9.10
N SER A 914 -16.88 26.91 -10.38
CA SER A 914 -17.70 26.35 -11.44
C SER A 914 -17.40 24.85 -11.49
N HIS A 915 -17.99 24.12 -10.55
CA HIS A 915 -18.25 22.70 -10.71
C HIS A 915 -19.36 22.58 -11.75
N ASP A 916 -19.06 22.92 -13.00
CA ASP A 916 -19.97 22.61 -14.07
C ASP A 916 -19.83 21.12 -14.39
N ASP A 917 -20.67 20.31 -13.74
CA ASP A 917 -21.01 18.96 -14.17
C ASP A 917 -21.74 19.07 -15.53
N PHE A 918 -21.03 19.41 -16.61
CA PHE A 918 -21.60 19.37 -17.96
C PHE A 918 -21.76 17.91 -18.41
N THR A 919 -22.87 17.34 -17.94
CA THR A 919 -23.38 15.98 -18.20
C THR A 919 -24.11 15.90 -19.55
N HIS A 920 -23.62 16.58 -20.59
CA HIS A 920 -24.16 16.47 -21.95
C HIS A 920 -23.52 15.32 -22.73
N PHE A 921 -23.75 14.09 -22.27
CA PHE A 921 -23.31 12.88 -22.97
C PHE A 921 -24.48 11.92 -23.15
N LYS A 922 -24.48 11.14 -24.25
CA LYS A 922 -25.14 9.82 -24.30
C LYS A 922 -24.38 8.86 -23.37
N ASN A 923 -24.46 9.10 -22.07
CA ASN A 923 -23.87 8.21 -21.07
C ASN A 923 -24.67 6.91 -21.05
N SER A 924 -23.98 5.77 -21.04
CA SER A 924 -24.60 4.55 -20.53
C SER A 924 -24.71 4.71 -19.02
N GLU A 925 -25.91 4.99 -18.53
CA GLU A 925 -26.20 4.96 -17.10
C GLU A 925 -26.47 3.52 -16.69
N VAL A 926 -25.57 2.97 -15.88
CA VAL A 926 -25.75 1.66 -15.27
C VAL A 926 -26.15 1.89 -13.83
N LYS A 927 -27.41 1.61 -13.50
CA LYS A 927 -27.90 1.57 -12.14
C LYS A 927 -28.29 0.14 -11.81
N PHE A 928 -27.72 -0.37 -10.75
CA PHE A 928 -27.99 -1.70 -10.22
C PHE A 928 -28.23 -1.58 -8.73
N ARG A 929 -29.33 -2.14 -8.26
CA ARG A 929 -29.63 -2.32 -6.83
C ARG A 929 -30.12 -3.74 -6.64
N GLN A 930 -29.52 -4.45 -5.69
CA GLN A 930 -29.97 -5.77 -5.28
C GLN A 930 -29.99 -5.85 -3.77
N CYS A 931 -31.12 -6.27 -3.21
CA CYS A 931 -31.30 -6.45 -1.78
C CYS A 931 -31.62 -7.91 -1.45
N ALA A 932 -31.16 -8.36 -0.29
CA ALA A 932 -31.53 -9.62 0.33
C ALA A 932 -32.20 -9.33 1.68
N ASP A 933 -33.49 -9.65 1.79
CA ASP A 933 -34.29 -9.34 2.98
C ASP A 933 -34.21 -10.44 4.04
N ALA A 934 -33.88 -10.07 5.27
CA ALA A 934 -34.05 -10.90 6.44
C ALA A 934 -35.25 -10.39 7.26
N LYS A 935 -36.46 -10.54 6.72
CA LYS A 935 -37.71 -9.99 7.30
C LYS A 935 -37.96 -10.38 8.75
N ILE A 936 -37.54 -11.58 9.16
CA ILE A 936 -37.60 -12.09 10.55
C ILE A 936 -36.85 -11.17 11.52
N TYR A 937 -35.77 -10.55 11.07
CA TYR A 937 -34.91 -9.67 11.85
C TYR A 937 -35.12 -8.19 11.49
N GLY A 938 -36.12 -7.88 10.65
CA GLY A 938 -36.44 -6.51 10.24
C GLY A 938 -35.32 -5.80 9.48
N THR A 939 -34.33 -6.53 8.93
CA THR A 939 -33.14 -5.94 8.30
C THR A 939 -32.95 -6.51 6.89
N SER A 940 -32.55 -5.66 5.95
CA SER A 940 -32.18 -6.02 4.59
C SER A 940 -30.73 -5.62 4.30
N VAL A 941 -30.07 -6.44 3.49
CA VAL A 941 -28.71 -6.18 3.01
C VAL A 941 -28.79 -5.77 1.55
N CYS A 942 -28.37 -4.55 1.22
CA CYS A 942 -28.47 -4.00 -0.12
C CYS A 942 -27.07 -3.69 -0.70
N ILE A 943 -26.90 -4.02 -1.98
CA ILE A 943 -25.78 -3.60 -2.81
C ILE A 943 -26.33 -2.64 -3.86
N GLU A 944 -25.76 -1.45 -3.92
CA GLU A 944 -26.05 -0.46 -4.95
C GLU A 944 -24.79 -0.15 -5.76
N ALA A 945 -24.97 -0.07 -7.08
CA ALA A 945 -23.94 0.40 -7.99
C ALA A 945 -24.57 1.40 -8.98
N GLU A 946 -24.03 2.59 -9.03
CA GLU A 946 -24.34 3.60 -10.04
C GLU A 946 -23.06 3.92 -10.82
N ALA A 947 -23.13 3.85 -12.13
CA ALA A 947 -22.05 4.29 -13.00
C ALA A 947 -22.59 5.13 -14.16
N LYS A 948 -22.02 6.31 -14.34
CA LYS A 948 -22.19 7.17 -15.52
C LYS A 948 -20.83 7.25 -16.20
N ARG A 949 -20.71 6.61 -17.37
CA ARG A 949 -19.43 6.43 -18.07
C ARG A 949 -19.43 7.04 -19.47
N ALA A 950 -18.24 7.47 -19.91
CA ALA A 950 -18.00 7.95 -21.26
C ALA A 950 -18.11 6.80 -22.31
N HIS A 951 -18.50 7.15 -23.55
CA HIS A 951 -18.97 6.22 -24.59
C HIS A 951 -17.90 5.30 -25.24
N TYR A 952 -16.68 5.20 -24.69
CA TYR A 952 -15.52 4.54 -25.33
C TYR A 952 -14.93 3.36 -24.51
N LEU A 953 -15.78 2.58 -23.84
CA LEU A 953 -15.38 1.58 -22.84
C LEU A 953 -14.62 0.36 -23.40
N HIS A 954 -14.87 -0.03 -24.65
CA HIS A 954 -14.32 -1.28 -25.19
C HIS A 954 -12.86 -1.19 -25.65
N GLU A 955 -12.32 0.03 -25.81
CA GLU A 955 -10.98 0.22 -26.38
C GLU A 955 -9.92 0.66 -25.35
N TYR A 956 -10.32 1.23 -24.20
CA TYR A 956 -9.38 1.93 -23.30
C TYR A 956 -9.69 1.72 -21.80
N PRO A 957 -8.83 1.01 -21.03
CA PRO A 957 -9.01 0.76 -19.60
C PRO A 957 -9.23 1.98 -18.71
N LEU A 958 -8.59 3.13 -19.00
CA LEU A 958 -8.80 4.37 -18.25
C LEU A 958 -10.28 4.80 -18.31
N TYR A 959 -10.95 4.55 -19.43
CA TYR A 959 -12.33 4.97 -19.71
C TYR A 959 -13.37 4.23 -18.87
N TYR A 960 -13.03 3.07 -18.27
CA TYR A 960 -13.88 2.42 -17.25
C TYR A 960 -14.03 3.25 -15.98
N PHE A 961 -13.01 4.05 -15.65
CA PHE A 961 -12.98 4.86 -14.45
C PHE A 961 -13.42 6.31 -14.70
N LEU A 962 -13.82 6.65 -15.93
CA LEU A 962 -14.23 8.00 -16.29
C LEU A 962 -15.70 8.27 -16.05
N GLY A 963 -15.95 9.45 -15.49
CA GLY A 963 -17.25 9.91 -15.06
C GLY A 963 -17.46 9.64 -13.58
N HIS A 964 -18.64 9.15 -13.24
CA HIS A 964 -19.04 8.88 -11.87
C HIS A 964 -19.23 7.39 -11.68
N THR A 965 -18.61 6.80 -10.67
CA THR A 965 -18.95 5.46 -10.22
C THR A 965 -19.12 5.49 -8.70
N ARG A 966 -20.27 5.04 -8.23
CA ARG A 966 -20.53 4.77 -6.82
C ARG A 966 -20.88 3.30 -6.67
N PHE A 967 -20.20 2.63 -5.75
CA PHE A 967 -20.57 1.32 -5.26
C PHE A 967 -20.79 1.44 -3.76
N SER A 968 -21.90 0.92 -3.24
CA SER A 968 -22.17 0.89 -1.81
C SER A 968 -22.75 -0.44 -1.36
N TYR A 969 -22.39 -0.79 -0.13
CA TYR A 969 -22.93 -1.91 0.62
C TYR A 969 -23.58 -1.35 1.88
N GLN A 970 -24.89 -1.55 2.01
CA GLN A 970 -25.72 -0.86 2.99
C GLN A 970 -26.64 -1.85 3.71
N LEU A 971 -26.94 -1.55 4.97
CA LEU A 971 -27.98 -2.21 5.74
C LEU A 971 -29.19 -1.27 5.87
N GLU A 972 -30.38 -1.80 5.66
CA GLU A 972 -31.62 -1.04 5.67
C GLU A 972 -32.71 -1.76 6.47
N PRO A 973 -33.76 -1.06 6.93
CA PRO A 973 -34.95 -1.72 7.44
C PRO A 973 -35.61 -2.57 6.34
N ALA A 974 -36.03 -3.79 6.67
CA ALA A 974 -36.68 -4.67 5.69
C ALA A 974 -38.12 -4.23 5.38
N GLU A 975 -38.44 -4.01 4.10
CA GLU A 975 -39.78 -3.63 3.67
C GLU A 975 -40.82 -4.74 3.93
N GLY A 976 -41.97 -4.35 4.51
CA GLY A 976 -43.06 -5.27 4.83
C GLY A 976 -42.76 -6.24 5.99
N ALA A 977 -41.67 -6.04 6.74
CA ALA A 977 -41.42 -6.77 7.98
C ALA A 977 -42.34 -6.29 9.11
N LYS A 978 -42.72 -7.21 10.02
CA LYS A 978 -43.38 -6.83 11.28
C LYS A 978 -42.41 -5.97 12.12
N PRO A 979 -42.89 -5.02 12.93
CA PRO A 979 -42.01 -4.12 13.70
C PRO A 979 -41.21 -4.91 14.75
N ILE A 980 -39.98 -5.29 14.43
CA ILE A 980 -39.05 -5.95 15.36
C ILE A 980 -38.45 -4.87 16.27
N GLU A 981 -38.57 -5.03 17.58
CA GLU A 981 -37.92 -4.14 18.56
C GLU A 981 -36.49 -4.58 18.86
N LYS A 982 -36.24 -5.90 18.81
CA LYS A 982 -35.02 -6.51 19.32
C LYS A 982 -34.71 -7.82 18.62
N ILE A 983 -33.46 -8.04 18.24
CA ILE A 983 -32.95 -9.33 17.78
C ILE A 983 -32.21 -9.97 18.96
N GLN A 984 -32.69 -11.11 19.43
CA GLN A 984 -32.11 -11.83 20.56
C GLN A 984 -31.42 -13.10 20.05
N ILE A 985 -30.11 -13.17 20.31
CA ILE A 985 -29.30 -14.37 20.12
C ILE A 985 -29.06 -14.96 21.51
N GLN A 986 -29.68 -16.09 21.79
CA GLN A 986 -29.51 -16.82 23.05
C GLN A 986 -28.74 -18.11 22.79
N VAL A 987 -27.70 -18.34 23.57
CA VAL A 987 -26.96 -19.60 23.61
C VAL A 987 -27.10 -20.18 25.01
N THR A 988 -27.52 -21.44 25.09
CA THR A 988 -27.64 -22.18 26.35
C THR A 988 -26.91 -23.51 26.18
N ALA A 989 -25.92 -23.78 27.03
CA ALA A 989 -25.24 -25.08 27.08
C ALA A 989 -25.88 -25.97 28.15
N GLY A 990 -25.89 -27.30 27.93
CA GLY A 990 -26.45 -28.28 28.87
C GLY A 990 -25.72 -28.35 30.22
N ARG A 991 -26.43 -28.79 31.28
CA ARG A 991 -25.92 -28.83 32.69
C ARG A 991 -24.93 -29.95 32.98
N LYS A 992 -24.99 -31.08 32.26
CA LYS A 992 -23.90 -32.06 32.28
C LYS A 992 -22.75 -31.42 31.56
N ASN A 993 -21.66 -31.12 32.29
CA ASN A 993 -20.41 -30.54 31.80
C ASN A 993 -20.36 -30.66 30.28
N PRO A 994 -20.65 -29.58 29.52
CA PRO A 994 -20.37 -29.65 28.11
C PRO A 994 -18.90 -30.03 28.08
N PRO A 995 -18.53 -31.15 27.45
CA PRO A 995 -17.13 -31.39 27.27
C PRO A 995 -16.59 -30.11 26.68
N GLY A 996 -15.57 -29.50 27.30
CA GLY A 996 -14.89 -28.39 26.64
C GLY A 996 -14.57 -28.84 25.22
N VAL A 997 -14.43 -27.95 24.23
CA VAL A 997 -14.16 -28.39 22.84
C VAL A 997 -13.04 -29.46 22.77
N SER A 998 -12.11 -29.39 23.74
CA SER A 998 -11.32 -30.44 24.41
C SER A 998 -11.88 -31.88 24.55
N GLU A 999 -12.85 -32.11 25.43
CA GLU A 999 -13.35 -33.43 25.82
C GLU A 999 -14.25 -34.06 24.73
N MET A 1000 -14.76 -33.26 23.77
CA MET A 1000 -15.49 -33.77 22.61
C MET A 1000 -14.57 -34.52 21.63
N MET A 1001 -13.24 -34.37 21.78
CA MET A 1001 -12.22 -35.10 21.00
C MET A 1001 -11.40 -36.12 21.81
N ASN A 1002 -11.55 -36.20 23.13
CA ASN A 1002 -10.82 -37.16 23.98
C ASN A 1002 -11.75 -38.09 24.80
N LEU A 1003 -12.86 -38.53 24.18
CA LEU A 1003 -13.76 -39.54 24.76
C LEU A 1003 -13.22 -40.96 24.60
N SER A 1004 -12.10 -41.22 25.25
CA SER A 1004 -11.72 -42.56 25.70
C SER A 1004 -11.18 -42.44 27.12
N HIS A 1005 -12.04 -42.19 28.11
CA HIS A 1005 -11.92 -42.74 29.47
C HIS A 1005 -13.07 -42.25 30.38
N ARG A 1006 -13.96 -43.20 30.76
CA ARG A 1006 -14.85 -43.23 31.95
C ARG A 1006 -16.02 -42.21 31.96
N VAL A 1007 -17.24 -42.47 32.45
CA VAL A 1007 -17.86 -43.47 33.35
C VAL A 1007 -19.29 -43.78 32.87
N PHE A 1008 -19.79 -44.98 33.17
CA PHE A 1008 -21.14 -45.52 32.93
C PHE A 1008 -22.23 -45.01 33.90
N LYS A 1009 -23.49 -45.24 33.48
CA LYS A 1009 -24.80 -45.21 34.18
C LYS A 1009 -25.51 -43.84 34.26
N ASP A 1010 -26.52 -43.66 33.42
CA ASP A 1010 -27.91 -43.97 33.80
C ASP A 1010 -28.75 -44.22 32.53
N LEU A 1011 -29.57 -45.27 32.56
CA LEU A 1011 -30.63 -45.51 31.59
C LEU A 1011 -31.89 -44.74 32.05
N ASP A 1012 -32.67 -44.28 31.08
CA ASP A 1012 -33.96 -43.58 31.20
C ASP A 1012 -33.95 -42.07 31.47
N ALA A 1013 -33.30 -41.31 30.58
CA ALA A 1013 -33.66 -39.89 30.38
C ALA A 1013 -33.75 -39.56 28.89
N THR A 1014 -34.73 -38.73 28.52
CA THR A 1014 -34.77 -38.08 27.20
C THR A 1014 -33.43 -37.40 26.91
N PRO A 1015 -32.92 -37.44 25.67
CA PRO A 1015 -31.60 -36.88 25.36
C PRO A 1015 -31.55 -35.39 25.70
N GLU A 1016 -30.76 -35.00 26.70
CA GLU A 1016 -30.55 -33.58 27.01
C GLU A 1016 -29.76 -32.93 25.86
N SER A 1017 -30.16 -31.73 25.45
CA SER A 1017 -29.45 -30.98 24.42
C SER A 1017 -28.08 -30.53 24.95
N VAL A 1018 -27.05 -30.62 24.11
CA VAL A 1018 -25.69 -30.18 24.45
C VAL A 1018 -25.59 -28.67 24.31
N ILE A 1019 -26.19 -28.13 23.26
CA ILE A 1019 -26.28 -26.69 23.00
C ILE A 1019 -27.60 -26.37 22.33
N THR A 1020 -28.22 -25.29 22.80
CA THR A 1020 -29.39 -24.69 22.18
C THR A 1020 -29.04 -23.26 21.79
N VAL A 1021 -29.25 -22.91 20.53
CA VAL A 1021 -29.05 -21.56 20.00
C VAL A 1021 -30.37 -21.06 19.47
N LYS A 1022 -30.85 -19.92 19.98
CA LYS A 1022 -32.04 -19.24 19.48
C LYS A 1022 -31.64 -17.91 18.88
N ALA A 1023 -32.07 -17.64 17.65
CA ALA A 1023 -31.90 -16.35 16.99
C ALA A 1023 -33.29 -15.81 16.63
N LEU A 1024 -33.82 -14.94 17.48
CA LEU A 1024 -35.23 -14.54 17.49
C LEU A 1024 -35.37 -13.03 17.23
N GLY A 1025 -36.25 -12.65 16.32
CA GLY A 1025 -36.84 -11.32 16.23
C GLY A 1025 -38.01 -11.20 17.21
N LEU A 1026 -37.95 -10.22 18.10
CA LEU A 1026 -38.95 -9.93 19.13
C LEU A 1026 -39.76 -8.68 18.75
N SER A 1027 -41.08 -8.77 18.82
CA SER A 1027 -42.02 -7.69 18.53
C SER A 1027 -43.19 -7.78 19.51
N PRO A 1028 -43.27 -6.99 20.59
CA PRO A 1028 -44.41 -7.02 21.52
C PRO A 1028 -45.67 -6.46 20.84
N PRO A 1029 -46.87 -7.09 20.97
CA PRO A 1029 -47.23 -8.28 21.75
C PRO A 1029 -47.20 -9.61 20.95
N ALA A 1030 -46.56 -9.64 19.78
CA ALA A 1030 -46.47 -10.84 18.95
C ALA A 1030 -45.47 -11.88 19.50
N LYS A 1031 -45.72 -13.15 19.17
CA LYS A 1031 -44.78 -14.25 19.47
C LYS A 1031 -43.45 -14.04 18.74
N PRO A 1032 -42.31 -14.42 19.34
CA PRO A 1032 -41.01 -14.35 18.68
C PRO A 1032 -41.01 -15.13 17.37
N LEU A 1033 -40.36 -14.58 16.35
CA LEU A 1033 -40.11 -15.26 15.09
C LEU A 1033 -38.63 -15.50 14.92
N GLY A 1034 -38.22 -16.63 14.33
CA GLY A 1034 -36.81 -16.88 14.03
C GLY A 1034 -36.44 -18.34 14.10
N TYR A 1035 -35.20 -18.63 14.44
CA TYR A 1035 -34.69 -20.00 14.37
C TYR A 1035 -34.24 -20.50 15.74
N GLU A 1036 -34.59 -21.74 16.03
CA GLU A 1036 -34.06 -22.50 17.16
C GLU A 1036 -33.25 -23.67 16.62
N GLY A 1037 -31.95 -23.67 16.92
CA GLY A 1037 -31.04 -24.77 16.69
C GLY A 1037 -30.81 -25.54 17.97
N VAL A 1038 -31.06 -26.84 17.97
CA VAL A 1038 -30.77 -27.75 19.08
C VAL A 1038 -29.82 -28.83 18.59
N ALA A 1039 -28.72 -29.03 19.29
CA ALA A 1039 -27.80 -30.13 19.02
C ALA A 1039 -27.84 -31.16 20.15
N PHE A 1040 -27.98 -32.42 19.77
CA PHE A 1040 -27.97 -33.58 20.63
C PHE A 1040 -26.71 -34.40 20.37
N TYR A 1041 -26.14 -34.95 21.44
CA TYR A 1041 -25.09 -35.94 21.36
C TYR A 1041 -25.56 -37.22 22.04
N LEU A 1042 -25.65 -38.29 21.26
CA LEU A 1042 -26.20 -39.59 21.63
C LEU A 1042 -25.11 -40.66 21.50
N PRO A 1043 -24.20 -40.79 22.49
CA PRO A 1043 -23.17 -41.80 22.47
C PRO A 1043 -23.74 -43.18 22.83
N THR A 1044 -23.40 -44.19 22.03
CA THR A 1044 -23.65 -45.61 22.34
C THR A 1044 -22.33 -46.41 22.30
N ALA A 1045 -22.33 -47.62 22.86
CA ALA A 1045 -21.13 -48.48 22.90
C ALA A 1045 -20.51 -48.75 21.51
N GLN A 1046 -21.30 -48.70 20.43
CA GLN A 1046 -20.85 -49.02 19.06
C GLN A 1046 -20.97 -47.84 18.09
N ARG A 1047 -21.66 -46.75 18.43
CA ARG A 1047 -21.88 -45.60 17.54
C ARG A 1047 -21.94 -44.28 18.30
N ASP A 1048 -21.30 -43.25 17.76
CA ASP A 1048 -21.61 -41.86 18.15
C ASP A 1048 -22.59 -41.27 17.16
N ASN A 1049 -23.69 -40.72 17.66
CA ASN A 1049 -24.66 -40.01 16.84
C ASN A 1049 -24.77 -38.55 17.30
N ILE A 1050 -24.54 -37.62 16.38
CA ILE A 1050 -24.78 -36.20 16.55
C ILE A 1050 -25.98 -35.85 15.71
N GLU A 1051 -26.97 -35.22 16.32
CA GLU A 1051 -28.16 -34.74 15.64
C GLU A 1051 -28.31 -33.25 15.90
N MET A 1052 -28.37 -32.45 14.85
CA MET A 1052 -28.63 -31.02 14.91
C MET A 1052 -29.93 -30.75 14.18
N ILE A 1053 -30.88 -30.13 14.89
CA ILE A 1053 -32.17 -29.74 14.35
C ILE A 1053 -32.24 -28.22 14.42
N VAL A 1054 -32.44 -27.57 13.28
CA VAL A 1054 -32.79 -26.16 13.22
C VAL A 1054 -34.23 -26.06 12.76
N SER A 1055 -35.09 -25.49 13.60
CA SER A 1055 -36.50 -25.29 13.30
C SER A 1055 -36.83 -23.80 13.28
N ASP A 1056 -37.76 -23.44 12.41
CA ASP A 1056 -38.42 -22.14 12.46
C ASP A 1056 -39.26 -22.03 13.76
N VAL A 1057 -39.40 -20.82 14.28
CA VAL A 1057 -40.09 -20.48 15.52
C VAL A 1057 -41.23 -19.54 15.15
N GLY A 1058 -42.48 -20.01 15.22
CA GLY A 1058 -43.67 -19.25 14.81
C GLY A 1058 -44.94 -20.13 14.67
N GLU A 1059 -46.11 -19.53 14.49
CA GLU A 1059 -47.41 -20.25 14.44
C GLU A 1059 -47.62 -21.07 13.16
N GLU A 1060 -46.92 -20.74 12.06
CA GLU A 1060 -46.93 -21.46 10.77
C GLU A 1060 -45.61 -22.20 10.48
N ALA A 1061 -44.80 -22.47 11.50
CA ALA A 1061 -43.46 -23.06 11.36
C ALA A 1061 -43.52 -24.50 10.82
N ASN A 1062 -43.28 -24.66 9.51
CA ASN A 1062 -43.18 -25.97 8.85
C ASN A 1062 -41.74 -26.29 8.39
N TRP A 1063 -40.86 -25.28 8.34
CA TRP A 1063 -39.51 -25.44 7.85
C TRP A 1063 -38.59 -25.95 8.96
N LYS A 1064 -37.87 -27.04 8.66
CA LYS A 1064 -36.83 -27.59 9.52
C LYS A 1064 -35.63 -28.00 8.70
N MET A 1065 -34.47 -27.97 9.32
CA MET A 1065 -33.23 -28.55 8.83
C MET A 1065 -32.71 -29.56 9.86
N CYS A 1066 -32.53 -30.80 9.44
CA CYS A 1066 -32.09 -31.91 10.28
C CYS A 1066 -30.76 -32.41 9.73
N ALA A 1067 -29.70 -32.28 10.52
CA ALA A 1067 -28.37 -32.75 10.20
C ALA A 1067 -28.00 -33.87 11.16
N ASN A 1068 -27.87 -35.09 10.66
CA ASN A 1068 -27.57 -36.26 11.46
C ASN A 1068 -26.21 -36.80 11.01
N ALA A 1069 -25.26 -36.91 11.93
CA ALA A 1069 -23.94 -37.48 11.68
C ALA A 1069 -23.73 -38.67 12.62
N ASN A 1070 -23.54 -39.86 12.04
CA ASN A 1070 -23.16 -41.04 12.80
C ASN A 1070 -21.75 -41.51 12.45
N THR A 1071 -21.04 -41.95 13.48
CA THR A 1071 -19.72 -42.56 13.38
C THR A 1071 -19.80 -43.97 13.95
N ASP A 1072 -19.52 -44.98 13.13
CA ASP A 1072 -19.52 -46.38 13.55
C ASP A 1072 -18.17 -46.76 14.18
N LYS A 1073 -18.19 -47.18 15.45
CA LYS A 1073 -17.01 -47.57 16.24
C LYS A 1073 -16.71 -49.07 16.15
N SER A 1074 -17.59 -49.87 15.54
CA SER A 1074 -17.54 -51.35 15.58
C SER A 1074 -16.68 -52.00 14.50
N GLN A 1075 -16.11 -51.24 13.56
CA GLN A 1075 -15.34 -51.77 12.42
C GLN A 1075 -13.88 -51.31 12.47
N THR A 1076 -12.97 -52.15 11.95
CA THR A 1076 -11.55 -51.82 11.68
C THR A 1076 -11.37 -50.69 10.66
N SER A 1077 -12.45 -50.21 10.02
CA SER A 1077 -12.49 -49.06 9.11
C SER A 1077 -13.41 -47.98 9.69
N ALA A 1078 -12.91 -46.76 9.93
CA ALA A 1078 -13.74 -45.63 10.36
C ALA A 1078 -14.72 -45.23 9.25
N LYS A 1079 -16.02 -45.30 9.55
CA LYS A 1079 -17.10 -44.89 8.64
C LYS A 1079 -17.93 -43.79 9.29
N VAL A 1080 -17.90 -42.61 8.66
CA VAL A 1080 -18.74 -41.47 9.02
C VAL A 1080 -19.83 -41.32 7.97
N LYS A 1081 -21.08 -41.24 8.41
CA LYS A 1081 -22.21 -40.91 7.55
C LYS A 1081 -22.86 -39.65 8.07
N ALA A 1082 -22.91 -38.63 7.24
CA ALA A 1082 -23.65 -37.40 7.51
C ALA A 1082 -24.85 -37.32 6.55
N HIS A 1083 -25.99 -36.89 7.07
CA HIS A 1083 -27.21 -36.74 6.32
C HIS A 1083 -27.84 -35.39 6.68
N LEU A 1084 -27.91 -34.49 5.71
CA LEU A 1084 -28.54 -33.18 5.83
C LEU A 1084 -29.87 -33.21 5.09
N ARG A 1085 -30.96 -32.87 5.76
CA ARG A 1085 -32.29 -32.72 5.16
C ARG A 1085 -32.86 -31.37 5.53
N TRP A 1086 -33.58 -30.74 4.62
CA TRP A 1086 -34.24 -29.48 4.91
C TRP A 1086 -35.50 -29.26 4.08
N GLY A 1087 -36.30 -28.27 4.48
CA GLY A 1087 -37.61 -27.97 3.89
C GLY A 1087 -38.74 -28.32 4.87
N ALA A 1088 -39.92 -28.60 4.33
CA ALA A 1088 -41.07 -28.97 5.17
C ALA A 1088 -40.73 -30.24 5.97
N GLU A 1089 -40.66 -30.12 7.29
CA GLU A 1089 -40.36 -31.22 8.23
C GLU A 1089 -39.10 -32.05 7.88
N CYS A 1090 -38.07 -31.43 7.30
CA CYS A 1090 -36.86 -32.11 6.83
C CYS A 1090 -37.11 -33.19 5.76
N GLN A 1091 -38.10 -33.01 4.87
CA GLN A 1091 -38.46 -34.00 3.84
C GLN A 1091 -38.30 -33.51 2.40
N THR A 1092 -38.22 -32.20 2.16
CA THR A 1092 -38.23 -31.64 0.80
C THR A 1092 -36.92 -31.84 0.04
N TYR A 1093 -35.79 -31.61 0.72
CA TYR A 1093 -34.47 -31.66 0.13
C TYR A 1093 -33.54 -32.52 0.98
N ASP A 1094 -32.62 -33.23 0.34
CA ASP A 1094 -31.69 -34.12 1.03
C ASP A 1094 -30.30 -34.15 0.38
N LEU A 1095 -29.30 -34.25 1.25
CA LEU A 1095 -27.90 -34.41 0.92
C LEU A 1095 -27.30 -35.44 1.88
N SER A 1096 -26.68 -36.47 1.31
CA SER A 1096 -25.99 -37.52 2.04
C SER A 1096 -24.50 -37.48 1.73
N MET A 1097 -23.67 -37.53 2.77
CA MET A 1097 -22.23 -37.67 2.68
C MET A 1097 -21.79 -38.92 3.42
N ARG A 1098 -20.95 -39.73 2.77
CA ARG A 1098 -20.32 -40.90 3.37
C ARG A 1098 -18.81 -40.77 3.23
N VAL A 1099 -18.12 -40.86 4.34
CA VAL A 1099 -16.66 -40.94 4.40
C VAL A 1099 -16.29 -42.31 4.94
N SER A 1100 -15.44 -43.01 4.21
CA SER A 1100 -14.86 -44.28 4.64
C SER A 1100 -13.35 -44.18 4.56
N ALA A 1101 -12.67 -44.45 5.67
CA ALA A 1101 -11.23 -44.63 5.70
C ALA A 1101 -10.92 -46.13 5.72
N ALA A 1102 -10.09 -46.59 4.80
CA ALA A 1102 -9.60 -47.97 4.77
C ALA A 1102 -8.10 -47.96 5.13
N CYS A 1103 -7.78 -48.57 6.26
CA CYS A 1103 -6.42 -48.84 6.72
C CYS A 1103 -6.30 -50.36 6.94
N GLN A 1104 -5.91 -51.11 5.92
CA GLN A 1104 -5.60 -52.54 6.05
C GLN A 1104 -4.08 -52.74 5.94
N PRO A 1105 -3.51 -53.76 6.62
CA PRO A 1105 -2.05 -53.99 6.65
C PRO A 1105 -1.41 -54.18 5.27
N GLU A 1106 -2.18 -54.66 4.28
CA GLU A 1106 -1.69 -55.02 2.94
C GLU A 1106 -2.10 -54.02 1.83
N SER A 1107 -2.79 -52.92 2.18
CA SER A 1107 -3.27 -51.92 1.21
C SER A 1107 -2.91 -50.50 1.61
N LYS A 1108 -2.58 -49.64 0.64
CA LYS A 1108 -2.27 -48.22 0.89
C LYS A 1108 -3.44 -47.52 1.62
N PRO A 1109 -3.20 -46.78 2.72
CA PRO A 1109 -4.25 -46.04 3.41
C PRO A 1109 -5.02 -45.15 2.45
N SER A 1110 -6.35 -45.22 2.50
CA SER A 1110 -7.20 -44.47 1.59
C SER A 1110 -8.42 -43.88 2.28
N ILE A 1111 -8.78 -42.67 1.85
CA ILE A 1111 -10.00 -41.98 2.25
C ILE A 1111 -10.87 -41.89 1.00
N TYR A 1112 -12.07 -42.43 1.12
CA TYR A 1112 -13.10 -42.33 0.09
C TYR A 1112 -14.27 -41.52 0.64
N THR A 1113 -14.56 -40.41 -0.03
CA THR A 1113 -15.70 -39.55 0.27
C THR A 1113 -16.68 -39.61 -0.88
N LYS A 1114 -17.94 -39.93 -0.60
CA LYS A 1114 -19.03 -39.91 -1.56
C LYS A 1114 -20.13 -38.97 -1.06
N ILE A 1115 -20.52 -38.04 -1.92
CA ILE A 1115 -21.65 -37.15 -1.72
C ILE A 1115 -22.72 -37.53 -2.73
N THR A 1116 -23.96 -37.66 -2.25
CA THR A 1116 -25.15 -37.91 -3.06
C THR A 1116 -26.24 -36.95 -2.64
N TRP A 1117 -27.01 -36.44 -3.59
CA TRP A 1117 -28.12 -35.53 -3.32
C TRP A 1117 -29.39 -36.01 -4.01
N GLY A 1118 -30.55 -35.82 -3.38
CA GLY A 1118 -31.83 -36.08 -4.00
C GLY A 1118 -32.34 -34.84 -4.72
N ALA A 1119 -33.49 -34.32 -4.29
CA ALA A 1119 -33.99 -33.04 -4.78
C ALA A 1119 -33.19 -31.90 -4.14
N LEU A 1120 -32.83 -30.88 -4.93
CA LEU A 1120 -32.19 -29.65 -4.46
C LEU A 1120 -32.98 -28.44 -4.96
N PRO A 1121 -32.98 -27.31 -4.23
CA PRO A 1121 -33.58 -26.07 -4.72
C PRO A 1121 -32.94 -25.64 -6.05
N SER A 1122 -33.72 -24.97 -6.91
CA SER A 1122 -33.29 -24.51 -8.24
C SER A 1122 -32.03 -23.61 -8.22
N VAL A 1123 -31.81 -22.89 -7.12
CA VAL A 1123 -30.60 -22.09 -6.92
C VAL A 1123 -29.34 -22.97 -6.83
N PHE A 1124 -29.40 -24.11 -6.14
CA PHE A 1124 -28.25 -25.02 -6.02
C PHE A 1124 -27.96 -25.75 -7.33
N THR A 1125 -28.98 -26.06 -8.13
CA THR A 1125 -28.77 -26.66 -9.46
C THR A 1125 -28.12 -25.66 -10.41
N MET A 1126 -28.51 -24.38 -10.38
CA MET A 1126 -27.87 -23.30 -11.14
C MET A 1126 -26.40 -23.09 -10.73
N ILE A 1127 -26.11 -23.05 -9.43
CA ILE A 1127 -24.73 -22.93 -8.91
C ILE A 1127 -23.90 -24.13 -9.33
N GLY A 1128 -24.46 -25.35 -9.24
CA GLY A 1128 -23.80 -26.58 -9.67
C GLY A 1128 -23.40 -26.54 -11.15
N GLN A 1129 -24.29 -26.07 -12.02
CA GLN A 1129 -24.01 -25.89 -13.46
C GLN A 1129 -22.87 -24.90 -13.70
N ARG A 1130 -22.88 -23.73 -13.04
CA ARG A 1130 -21.76 -22.78 -13.13
C ARG A 1130 -20.45 -23.39 -12.64
N ILE A 1131 -20.45 -24.09 -11.51
CA ILE A 1131 -19.24 -24.78 -11.01
C ILE A 1131 -18.72 -25.78 -12.05
N GLN A 1132 -19.59 -26.56 -12.70
CA GLN A 1132 -19.20 -27.48 -13.77
C GLN A 1132 -18.50 -26.76 -14.95
N GLU A 1133 -18.89 -25.54 -15.31
CA GLU A 1133 -18.23 -24.76 -16.36
C GLU A 1133 -16.80 -24.32 -15.98
N TYR A 1134 -16.56 -24.00 -14.71
CA TYR A 1134 -15.23 -23.55 -14.23
C TYR A 1134 -14.25 -24.68 -13.92
N VAL A 1135 -14.75 -25.86 -13.52
CA VAL A 1135 -13.93 -27.00 -13.07
C VAL A 1135 -12.85 -27.42 -14.09
N PRO A 1136 -13.10 -27.46 -15.42
CA PRO A 1136 -12.07 -27.77 -16.40
C PRO A 1136 -10.89 -26.78 -16.40
N GLY A 1137 -11.18 -25.49 -16.30
CA GLY A 1137 -10.14 -24.45 -16.27
C GLY A 1137 -9.31 -24.51 -14.98
N ILE A 1138 -9.98 -24.61 -13.84
CA ILE A 1138 -9.31 -24.67 -12.53
C ILE A 1138 -8.45 -25.93 -12.40
N SER A 1139 -8.97 -27.10 -12.80
CA SER A 1139 -8.21 -28.35 -12.72
C SER A 1139 -6.97 -28.34 -13.63
N TYR A 1140 -7.05 -27.72 -14.82
CA TYR A 1140 -5.88 -27.50 -15.68
C TYR A 1140 -4.84 -26.59 -15.02
N ILE A 1141 -5.26 -25.44 -14.46
CA ILE A 1141 -4.36 -24.51 -13.75
C ILE A 1141 -3.68 -25.18 -12.55
N MET A 1142 -4.40 -26.02 -11.82
CA MET A 1142 -3.85 -26.80 -10.71
C MET A 1142 -3.00 -28.01 -11.16
N GLY A 1143 -2.87 -28.24 -12.47
CA GLY A 1143 -2.07 -29.33 -13.05
C GLY A 1143 -2.65 -30.72 -12.79
N PHE A 1144 -3.98 -30.84 -12.74
CA PHE A 1144 -4.68 -32.12 -12.70
C PHE A 1144 -4.98 -32.60 -14.13
N TYR A 1145 -4.95 -33.91 -14.31
CA TYR A 1145 -5.41 -34.55 -15.54
C TYR A 1145 -6.93 -34.68 -15.52
N GLN A 1146 -7.53 -34.57 -16.70
CA GLN A 1146 -8.97 -34.66 -16.89
C GLN A 1146 -9.29 -35.77 -17.88
N LYS A 1147 -10.34 -36.54 -17.60
CA LYS A 1147 -10.91 -37.54 -18.49
C LYS A 1147 -12.42 -37.31 -18.57
N TYR A 1148 -12.96 -37.18 -19.78
CA TYR A 1148 -14.41 -37.16 -19.98
C TYR A 1148 -14.96 -38.56 -19.72
N GLU A 1149 -15.89 -38.69 -18.78
CA GLU A 1149 -16.42 -39.98 -18.32
C GLU A 1149 -17.78 -39.76 -17.66
N LYS A 1150 -18.82 -40.45 -18.13
CA LYS A 1150 -20.18 -40.31 -17.61
C LYS A 1150 -20.32 -41.02 -16.26
N ASN A 1151 -20.18 -40.27 -15.18
CA ASN A 1151 -20.42 -40.71 -13.80
C ASN A 1151 -21.90 -40.46 -13.40
N PRO A 1152 -22.38 -40.99 -12.26
CA PRO A 1152 -23.78 -40.80 -11.85
C PRO A 1152 -24.16 -39.31 -11.64
N GLU A 1153 -25.31 -38.89 -12.16
CA GLU A 1153 -25.69 -37.47 -12.27
C GLU A 1153 -25.92 -36.75 -10.93
N ARG A 1154 -26.32 -37.49 -9.89
CA ARG A 1154 -26.55 -36.94 -8.54
C ARG A 1154 -25.52 -37.42 -7.52
N GLN A 1155 -24.28 -37.54 -7.97
CA GLN A 1155 -23.19 -38.02 -7.14
C GLN A 1155 -21.87 -37.30 -7.47
N ALA A 1156 -21.11 -36.99 -6.43
CA ALA A 1156 -19.70 -36.68 -6.53
C ALA A 1156 -18.91 -37.61 -5.61
N ALA A 1157 -17.73 -38.05 -6.04
CA ALA A 1157 -16.86 -38.88 -5.21
C ALA A 1157 -15.42 -38.42 -5.28
N VAL A 1158 -14.74 -38.41 -4.14
CA VAL A 1158 -13.32 -38.11 -4.01
C VAL A 1158 -12.64 -39.31 -3.39
N THR A 1159 -11.53 -39.73 -3.99
CA THR A 1159 -10.64 -40.76 -3.46
C THR A 1159 -9.27 -40.15 -3.25
N VAL A 1160 -8.75 -40.26 -2.04
CA VAL A 1160 -7.40 -39.90 -1.66
C VAL A 1160 -6.69 -41.16 -1.22
N VAL A 1161 -5.55 -41.49 -1.83
CA VAL A 1161 -4.75 -42.67 -1.49
C VAL A 1161 -3.36 -42.20 -1.11
N VAL A 1162 -2.89 -42.57 0.07
CA VAL A 1162 -1.52 -42.28 0.50
C VAL A 1162 -0.57 -43.06 -0.40
N SER A 1163 0.20 -42.37 -1.23
CA SER A 1163 1.12 -43.03 -2.18
C SER A 1163 2.51 -43.24 -1.60
N SER A 1164 2.94 -42.40 -0.65
CA SER A 1164 4.12 -42.54 0.20
C SER A 1164 3.93 -41.80 1.53
N SER A 1165 4.91 -41.86 2.45
CA SER A 1165 4.93 -41.04 3.68
C SER A 1165 4.85 -39.53 3.41
N GLN A 1166 5.16 -39.06 2.20
CA GLN A 1166 5.18 -37.63 1.87
C GLN A 1166 4.22 -37.24 0.73
N THR A 1167 3.54 -38.20 0.09
CA THR A 1167 2.71 -37.93 -1.08
C THR A 1167 1.39 -38.71 -1.07
N PHE A 1168 0.37 -38.15 -1.72
CA PHE A 1168 -0.90 -38.81 -1.94
C PHE A 1168 -1.40 -38.66 -3.39
N ASP A 1169 -2.24 -39.58 -3.82
CA ASP A 1169 -2.92 -39.56 -5.09
C ASP A 1169 -4.36 -39.12 -4.87
N MET A 1170 -4.87 -38.22 -5.71
CA MET A 1170 -6.24 -37.72 -5.64
C MET A 1170 -6.99 -38.03 -6.93
N ARG A 1171 -8.23 -38.51 -6.79
CA ARG A 1171 -9.18 -38.72 -7.88
C ARG A 1171 -10.54 -38.17 -7.49
N VAL A 1172 -11.12 -37.34 -8.35
CA VAL A 1172 -12.44 -36.73 -8.19
C VAL A 1172 -13.32 -37.18 -9.35
N LYS A 1173 -14.48 -37.76 -9.05
CA LYS A 1173 -15.50 -38.13 -10.01
C LYS A 1173 -16.69 -37.18 -9.86
N ILE A 1174 -17.07 -36.54 -10.95
CA ILE A 1174 -18.25 -35.68 -11.08
C ILE A 1174 -19.06 -36.13 -12.30
N PRO A 1175 -20.37 -35.81 -12.41
CA PRO A 1175 -21.28 -36.39 -13.39
C PRO A 1175 -20.74 -36.55 -14.83
N GLU A 1176 -20.01 -35.58 -15.34
CA GLU A 1176 -19.54 -35.61 -16.74
C GLU A 1176 -18.06 -35.98 -16.90
N ARG A 1177 -17.27 -36.00 -15.81
CA ARG A 1177 -15.80 -36.12 -15.89
C ARG A 1177 -15.17 -36.75 -14.66
N THR A 1178 -13.97 -37.28 -14.85
CA THR A 1178 -13.05 -37.71 -13.79
C THR A 1178 -11.78 -36.87 -13.84
N ILE A 1179 -11.40 -36.29 -12.70
CA ILE A 1179 -10.22 -35.45 -12.53
C ILE A 1179 -9.25 -36.19 -11.62
N TYR A 1180 -7.96 -36.22 -11.93
CA TYR A 1180 -7.00 -36.95 -11.11
C TYR A 1180 -5.59 -36.38 -11.17
N LYS A 1181 -4.83 -36.61 -10.12
CA LYS A 1181 -3.41 -36.27 -10.02
C LYS A 1181 -2.74 -37.20 -9.02
N LYS A 1182 -1.54 -37.67 -9.37
CA LYS A 1182 -0.74 -38.58 -8.54
C LYS A 1182 0.42 -37.85 -7.89
N ALA A 1183 0.98 -38.43 -6.83
CA ALA A 1183 2.16 -37.95 -6.12
C ALA A 1183 2.07 -36.48 -5.69
N ILE A 1184 0.91 -36.06 -5.18
CA ILE A 1184 0.70 -34.72 -4.62
C ILE A 1184 1.45 -34.63 -3.29
N PRO A 1185 2.38 -33.69 -3.09
CA PRO A 1185 3.09 -33.52 -1.82
C PRO A 1185 2.12 -33.16 -0.69
N SER A 1186 2.22 -33.88 0.42
CA SER A 1186 1.41 -33.63 1.62
C SER A 1186 2.02 -32.53 2.49
N PRO A 1187 1.21 -31.64 3.11
CA PRO A 1187 1.72 -30.67 4.08
C PRO A 1187 2.15 -31.30 5.41
N ILE A 1188 1.73 -32.54 5.67
CA ILE A 1188 2.07 -33.33 6.86
C ILE A 1188 2.57 -34.71 6.43
N ASP A 1189 3.50 -35.29 7.18
CA ASP A 1189 3.92 -36.68 6.95
C ASP A 1189 2.80 -37.66 7.28
N LEU A 1190 2.66 -38.61 6.38
CA LEU A 1190 1.64 -39.63 6.37
C LEU A 1190 2.18 -40.96 6.92
N ALA A 1191 3.46 -41.05 7.34
CA ALA A 1191 4.06 -42.24 7.96
C ALA A 1191 3.33 -42.70 9.24
N GLY A 1192 2.56 -41.82 9.88
CA GLY A 1192 1.71 -42.18 11.02
C GLY A 1192 0.34 -42.78 10.65
N PHE A 1193 -0.13 -42.64 9.41
CA PHE A 1193 -1.40 -43.24 8.96
C PHE A 1193 -1.31 -44.76 8.82
N GLU A 1194 -0.11 -45.31 8.65
CA GLU A 1194 0.17 -46.75 8.63
C GLU A 1194 0.23 -47.36 10.05
N ALA A 1195 0.48 -46.54 11.08
CA ALA A 1195 0.74 -47.00 12.45
C ALA A 1195 -0.41 -46.79 13.45
N VAL A 1196 -1.56 -46.23 13.03
CA VAL A 1196 -2.77 -46.23 13.87
C VAL A 1196 -3.43 -47.61 13.79
N ASN A 1197 -2.81 -48.58 14.46
CA ASN A 1197 -3.54 -49.73 14.97
C ASN A 1197 -4.56 -49.18 15.97
N PHE A 1198 -5.84 -49.16 15.59
CA PHE A 1198 -6.93 -49.22 16.56
C PHE A 1198 -6.88 -50.61 17.23
N THR A 1199 -5.85 -50.88 18.02
CA THR A 1199 -5.83 -52.04 18.92
C THR A 1199 -6.72 -51.71 20.10
N ILE A 1200 -7.94 -52.23 20.02
CA ILE A 1200 -8.80 -52.48 21.17
C ILE A 1200 -8.07 -53.55 22.01
N SER A 1201 -7.29 -53.12 23.00
CA SER A 1201 -6.91 -53.98 24.12
C SER A 1201 -7.93 -53.75 25.23
N THR A 1202 -8.65 -54.83 25.53
CA THR A 1202 -9.69 -55.04 26.55
C THR A 1202 -9.57 -54.23 27.84
#